data_AF-A0A5A8DQF9-F1
#
_entry.id   AF-A0A5A8DQF9-F1
#
_cell.length_a   1.000
_cell.length_b   1.000
_cell.length_c   1.000
_cell.angle_alpha   90.00
_cell.angle_beta   90.00
_cell.angle_gamma   90.00
#
_symmetry.space_group_name_H-M   'P 1'
#
loop_
_entity.id
_entity.type
_entity.pdbx_description
1 polymer ?
#
loop_
_entity_poly.entity_id
_entity_poly.type
_entity_poly.pdbx_seq_one_letter_code
_entity_poly.pdbx_strand_id
1 'polypeptide(L)'
;MRAALCFIAAAAAAACAAAAGPTPPASCDGAPNDFPISSPTPKLVRSFGGGSRYSMAGTNISVLHLRGSAFEMGQQYGSLMREEIIQLFPDMYTYIDEQIDNFLEKLPESIRKAIEEYGVPAALQITVDATSPYTPQHWFDLINGMSNTSGVNVTDIHRLILFPELVKAACTNIGAWGAATASGTDLLALRALDFGLDKPLNKFPVLLNFHPTDGGASHSVLSWAGFLGTITGMSSSGMAVTEKVWDAYTELQNIVGYPFHFLMQDILWNDVDTDQALSRVASANRTCAIWLGIADRDNDQFRLLHYSYRRVDVYNPKNFPVYPPYHDRFQDLVFVDKHVQPSHHMCLNELMHQYWGNLDAPGAVQVSAVHGTGDLHAAVYDYANDQMVISVTTFVDGSWRPAHASPWFSMDTKWLGAPNDFPITSPTPKLVGSVSGGSRYSMAGTNISVLHLRGSAFEMGQQYGSLMREEIDQLWPEMLNFISAHAKDIFSDLPADMREFIEKYGVPAALQLTLDVTSPFTPRHWFDLMDGMSNTSGVNVTDIHRLILFPELVKASCTNIGAWGAATAAGTELLALRALDFGLDLPLIKFPVLVNFHPTDGGASHSVLSWAGVLGAVTGMSSSGMAVTEKVWRAYDEEQNIAGYPFHFLMQDILWNDVDTDQALSRVASANRTCAIWLGIADRDNDQFRLLHYSYRRVDVYNPKNFPVYPPYHDRFQDLVFVDKHVQPSHHMCLNELMHQYWGNLDAPGAVQVSAVHGTGDLHAAVYDYANDQMVISVPTFVDGSWRPAHASPWFSMDTKWLWDPSNAGRAD
;
A
#
# COMPACT_ATOMS: atom_id res chain seq x y z
N MET A 1 35.94 42.07 -3.56
CA MET A 1 35.02 41.64 -4.64
C MET A 1 35.64 40.65 -5.64
N ARG A 2 36.93 40.71 -6.01
CA ARG A 2 37.54 39.73 -6.95
C ARG A 2 37.83 38.34 -6.36
N ALA A 3 37.99 38.19 -5.05
CA ALA A 3 38.24 36.89 -4.40
C ALA A 3 36.96 36.04 -4.21
N ALA A 4 35.79 36.67 -4.11
CA ALA A 4 34.51 35.97 -3.94
C ALA A 4 33.99 35.35 -5.26
N LEU A 5 34.35 35.92 -6.41
CA LEU A 5 33.99 35.37 -7.72
C LEU A 5 34.80 34.10 -8.09
N CYS A 6 36.03 33.94 -7.58
CA CYS A 6 36.81 32.72 -7.84
C CYS A 6 36.31 31.50 -7.05
N PHE A 7 35.74 31.69 -5.86
CA PHE A 7 35.18 30.58 -5.06
C PHE A 7 33.84 30.08 -5.60
N ILE A 8 33.02 30.96 -6.17
CA ILE A 8 31.75 30.58 -6.80
C ILE A 8 31.99 29.84 -8.13
N ALA A 9 33.02 30.26 -8.90
CA ALA A 9 33.39 29.56 -10.13
C ALA A 9 34.04 28.18 -9.89
N ALA A 10 34.82 28.02 -8.81
CA ALA A 10 35.42 26.74 -8.45
C ALA A 10 34.39 25.75 -7.86
N ALA A 11 33.40 26.24 -7.09
CA ALA A 11 32.30 25.42 -6.60
C ALA A 11 31.32 25.00 -7.72
N ALA A 12 31.07 25.88 -8.70
CA ALA A 12 30.26 25.54 -9.87
C ALA A 12 30.99 24.55 -10.82
N ALA A 13 32.31 24.64 -10.95
CA ALA A 13 33.10 23.68 -11.72
C ALA A 13 33.23 22.32 -11.00
N ALA A 14 33.29 22.29 -9.67
CA ALA A 14 33.27 21.06 -8.88
C ALA A 14 31.87 20.40 -8.86
N ALA A 15 30.79 21.19 -8.87
CA ALA A 15 29.42 20.68 -9.01
C ALA A 15 29.11 20.19 -10.44
N CYS A 16 29.67 20.80 -11.48
CA CYS A 16 29.59 20.26 -12.85
C CYS A 16 30.46 19.01 -13.07
N ALA A 17 31.52 18.81 -12.28
CA ALA A 17 32.35 17.60 -12.36
C ALA A 17 31.76 16.41 -11.59
N ALA A 18 30.87 16.64 -10.62
CA ALA A 18 30.19 15.58 -9.87
C ALA A 18 29.00 14.94 -10.60
N ALA A 19 28.55 15.52 -11.72
CA ALA A 19 27.41 15.03 -12.51
C ALA A 19 27.82 14.20 -13.74
N ALA A 20 29.11 14.09 -14.04
CA ALA A 20 29.60 13.22 -15.11
C ALA A 20 29.95 11.86 -14.49
N GLY A 21 29.12 10.85 -14.73
CA GLY A 21 29.44 9.47 -14.38
C GLY A 21 30.81 9.03 -14.92
N PRO A 22 31.38 7.94 -14.39
CA PRO A 22 32.66 7.43 -14.88
C PRO A 22 32.63 7.21 -16.40
N THR A 23 33.73 7.58 -17.08
CA THR A 23 33.81 7.52 -18.55
C THR A 23 33.53 6.10 -19.05
N PRO A 24 32.61 5.92 -20.01
CA PRO A 24 32.31 4.61 -20.60
C PRO A 24 33.57 3.86 -21.07
N PRO A 25 33.68 2.55 -20.82
CA PRO A 25 34.75 1.74 -21.40
C PRO A 25 34.68 1.77 -22.94
N ALA A 26 35.84 1.79 -23.60
CA ALA A 26 35.92 1.85 -25.06
C ALA A 26 35.36 0.59 -25.77
N SER A 27 35.16 -0.50 -25.03
CA SER A 27 34.54 -1.73 -25.53
C SER A 27 33.00 -1.66 -25.58
N CYS A 28 32.39 -0.57 -25.08
CA CYS A 28 30.96 -0.36 -25.03
C CYS A 28 30.47 0.55 -26.16
N ASP A 29 29.39 0.14 -26.84
CA ASP A 29 28.78 0.91 -27.94
C ASP A 29 27.69 1.89 -27.49
N GLY A 30 27.21 1.76 -26.24
CA GLY A 30 26.15 2.60 -25.68
C GLY A 30 26.67 3.94 -25.15
N ALA A 31 25.74 4.81 -24.78
CA ALA A 31 26.02 6.13 -24.21
C ALA A 31 25.43 6.25 -22.79
N PRO A 32 26.00 7.10 -21.92
CA PRO A 32 25.40 7.41 -20.63
C PRO A 32 23.95 7.89 -20.75
N ASN A 33 23.14 7.59 -19.74
CA ASN A 33 21.78 8.09 -19.64
C ASN A 33 21.76 9.31 -18.71
N ASP A 34 21.54 10.50 -19.27
CA ASP A 34 21.57 11.75 -18.51
C ASP A 34 20.21 12.13 -17.90
N PHE A 35 19.18 11.29 -18.05
CA PHE A 35 17.88 11.53 -17.43
C PHE A 35 17.92 11.19 -15.93
N PRO A 36 17.44 12.08 -15.04
CA PRO A 36 17.29 11.73 -13.64
C PRO A 36 16.22 10.64 -13.48
N ILE A 37 16.42 9.73 -12.53
CA ILE A 37 15.36 8.82 -12.08
C ILE A 37 14.27 9.68 -11.42
N SER A 38 13.03 9.56 -11.90
CA SER A 38 11.90 10.33 -11.39
C SER A 38 10.88 9.44 -10.69
N SER A 39 10.05 9.99 -9.80
CA SER A 39 9.01 9.25 -9.08
C SER A 39 7.66 9.92 -9.32
N PRO A 40 7.08 9.83 -10.54
CA PRO A 40 5.89 10.60 -10.86
C PRO A 40 4.67 10.05 -10.13
N THR A 41 3.85 10.95 -9.57
CA THR A 41 2.62 10.60 -8.86
C THR A 41 1.61 9.95 -9.82
N PRO A 42 1.11 8.73 -9.53
CA PRO A 42 0.08 8.10 -10.33
C PRO A 42 -1.24 8.90 -10.27
N LYS A 43 -1.86 9.14 -11.42
CA LYS A 43 -3.19 9.75 -11.52
C LYS A 43 -4.22 8.73 -11.96
N LEU A 44 -5.26 8.53 -11.15
CA LEU A 44 -6.35 7.60 -11.47
C LEU A 44 -7.02 8.01 -12.79
N VAL A 45 -7.16 7.05 -13.70
CA VAL A 45 -7.80 7.20 -15.01
C VAL A 45 -9.19 6.60 -14.99
N ARG A 46 -9.30 5.33 -14.56
CA ARG A 46 -10.57 4.61 -14.46
C ARG A 46 -10.45 3.40 -13.53
N SER A 47 -11.59 2.90 -13.08
CA SER A 47 -11.71 1.72 -12.22
C SER A 47 -12.76 0.77 -12.79
N PHE A 48 -12.62 -0.54 -12.55
CA PHE A 48 -13.58 -1.57 -12.91
C PHE A 48 -13.48 -2.73 -11.92
N GLY A 49 -14.61 -3.17 -11.33
CA GLY A 49 -14.57 -4.17 -10.26
C GLY A 49 -13.70 -3.68 -9.10
N GLY A 50 -12.78 -4.53 -8.63
CA GLY A 50 -11.76 -4.15 -7.62
C GLY A 50 -10.47 -3.59 -8.22
N GLY A 51 -10.40 -3.38 -9.55
CA GLY A 51 -9.19 -2.95 -10.23
C GLY A 51 -9.21 -1.49 -10.65
N SER A 52 -8.03 -0.90 -10.73
CA SER A 52 -7.82 0.53 -11.03
C SER A 52 -6.70 0.72 -12.03
N ARG A 53 -6.86 1.67 -12.95
CA ARG A 53 -5.84 2.09 -13.92
C ARG A 53 -5.41 3.52 -13.62
N TYR A 54 -4.10 3.70 -13.55
CA TYR A 54 -3.44 4.98 -13.34
C TYR A 54 -2.56 5.34 -14.53
N SER A 55 -2.37 6.64 -14.73
CA SER A 55 -1.41 7.23 -15.65
C SER A 55 -0.26 7.84 -14.85
N MET A 56 0.95 7.77 -15.39
CA MET A 56 2.14 8.41 -14.78
C MET A 56 2.61 9.56 -15.66
N ALA A 57 2.68 10.76 -15.08
CA ALA A 57 3.10 11.96 -15.80
C ALA A 57 4.52 11.80 -16.38
N GLY A 58 4.70 12.22 -17.63
CA GLY A 58 6.00 12.11 -18.33
C GLY A 58 6.34 10.72 -18.84
N THR A 59 5.41 9.76 -18.76
CA THR A 59 5.61 8.37 -19.22
C THR A 59 4.47 7.93 -20.14
N ASN A 60 4.70 6.89 -20.94
CA ASN A 60 3.67 6.16 -21.68
C ASN A 60 3.20 4.87 -20.96
N ILE A 61 3.61 4.64 -19.71
CA ILE A 61 3.29 3.44 -18.93
C ILE A 61 1.89 3.60 -18.32
N SER A 62 1.04 2.59 -18.52
CA SER A 62 -0.18 2.43 -17.72
C SER A 62 0.11 1.60 -16.48
N VAL A 63 -0.39 2.01 -15.32
CA VAL A 63 -0.21 1.27 -14.07
C VAL A 63 -1.55 0.70 -13.64
N LEU A 64 -1.63 -0.62 -13.51
CA LEU A 64 -2.86 -1.33 -13.15
C LEU A 64 -2.73 -1.95 -11.78
N HIS A 65 -3.70 -1.72 -10.91
CA HIS A 65 -3.92 -2.54 -9.71
C HIS A 65 -5.09 -3.49 -9.97
N LEU A 66 -4.86 -4.78 -9.79
CA LEU A 66 -5.82 -5.85 -10.04
C LEU A 66 -6.01 -6.62 -8.72
N ARG A 67 -7.25 -6.78 -8.26
CA ARG A 67 -7.57 -7.33 -6.94
C ARG A 67 -8.60 -8.43 -7.04
N GLY A 68 -8.47 -9.47 -6.23
CA GLY A 68 -9.47 -10.54 -6.14
C GLY A 68 -8.92 -11.89 -6.56
N SER A 69 -9.81 -12.80 -6.92
CA SER A 69 -9.46 -14.08 -7.53
C SER A 69 -8.80 -13.89 -8.90
N ALA A 70 -8.09 -14.93 -9.36
CA ALA A 70 -7.51 -14.96 -10.70
C ALA A 70 -8.50 -14.55 -11.82
N PHE A 71 -9.75 -15.03 -11.76
CA PHE A 71 -10.79 -14.67 -12.72
C PHE A 71 -11.17 -13.19 -12.64
N GLU A 72 -11.38 -12.65 -11.44
CA GLU A 72 -11.74 -11.24 -11.24
C GLU A 72 -10.62 -10.30 -11.69
N MET A 73 -9.37 -10.62 -11.36
CA MET A 73 -8.20 -9.87 -11.85
C MET A 73 -8.11 -9.91 -13.37
N GLY A 74 -8.45 -11.05 -13.99
CA GLY A 74 -8.58 -11.17 -15.44
C GLY A 74 -9.63 -10.21 -16.01
N GLN A 75 -10.84 -10.19 -15.45
CA GLN A 75 -11.92 -9.28 -15.88
C GLN A 75 -11.52 -7.80 -15.74
N GLN A 76 -10.82 -7.48 -14.67
CA GLN A 76 -10.32 -6.13 -14.42
C GLN A 76 -9.30 -5.73 -15.49
N TYR A 77 -8.31 -6.58 -15.75
CA TYR A 77 -7.31 -6.30 -16.79
C TYR A 77 -7.95 -6.14 -18.17
N GLY A 78 -8.83 -7.06 -18.56
CA GLY A 78 -9.52 -6.99 -19.85
C GLY A 78 -10.35 -5.73 -20.03
N SER A 79 -11.00 -5.23 -18.97
CA SER A 79 -11.79 -4.00 -19.02
C SER A 79 -10.92 -2.75 -19.01
N LEU A 80 -9.92 -2.70 -18.13
CA LEU A 80 -9.07 -1.55 -17.90
C LEU A 80 -8.07 -1.28 -19.03
N MET A 81 -7.80 -2.26 -19.89
CA MET A 81 -6.91 -2.13 -21.07
C MET A 81 -7.61 -2.54 -22.37
N ARG A 82 -8.95 -2.49 -22.41
CA ARG A 82 -9.76 -2.96 -23.54
C ARG A 82 -9.31 -2.39 -24.88
N GLU A 83 -9.17 -1.07 -24.96
CA GLU A 83 -8.84 -0.36 -26.20
C GLU A 83 -7.44 -0.75 -26.70
N GLU A 84 -6.46 -0.81 -25.79
CA GLU A 84 -5.09 -1.18 -26.11
C GLU A 84 -4.96 -2.65 -26.53
N ILE A 85 -5.69 -3.55 -25.85
CA ILE A 85 -5.71 -4.99 -26.17
C ILE A 85 -6.28 -5.22 -27.58
N ILE A 86 -7.42 -4.59 -27.90
CA ILE A 86 -8.06 -4.71 -29.22
C ILE A 86 -7.13 -4.22 -30.34
N GLN A 87 -6.30 -3.21 -30.06
CA GLN A 87 -5.35 -2.69 -31.03
C GLN A 87 -4.09 -3.56 -31.16
N LEU A 88 -3.52 -4.03 -30.04
CA LEU A 88 -2.23 -4.72 -30.05
C LEU A 88 -2.29 -6.13 -30.63
N PHE A 89 -3.40 -6.84 -30.41
CA PHE A 89 -3.52 -8.25 -30.80
C PHE A 89 -3.41 -8.47 -32.33
N PRO A 90 -4.15 -7.73 -33.18
CA PRO A 90 -3.98 -7.82 -34.64
C PRO A 90 -2.57 -7.43 -35.12
N ASP A 91 -1.97 -6.40 -34.50
CA ASP A 91 -0.60 -5.99 -34.82
C ASP A 91 0.40 -7.11 -34.52
N MET A 92 0.22 -7.82 -33.40
CA MET A 92 1.05 -8.96 -33.02
C MET A 92 0.90 -10.14 -33.97
N TYR A 93 -0.33 -10.49 -34.38
CA TYR A 93 -0.52 -11.54 -35.40
C TYR A 93 0.16 -11.18 -36.72
N THR A 94 -0.01 -9.94 -37.19
CA THR A 94 0.65 -9.43 -38.41
C THR A 94 2.17 -9.56 -38.31
N TYR A 95 2.74 -9.14 -37.17
CA TYR A 95 4.17 -9.26 -36.93
C TYR A 95 4.63 -10.73 -36.91
N ILE A 96 3.91 -11.63 -36.25
CA ILE A 96 4.28 -13.06 -36.20
C ILE A 96 4.20 -13.68 -37.60
N ASP A 97 3.16 -13.36 -38.38
CA ASP A 97 3.00 -13.80 -39.77
C ASP A 97 4.16 -13.32 -40.65
N GLU A 98 4.55 -12.04 -40.55
CA GLU A 98 5.67 -11.49 -41.33
C GLU A 98 7.02 -12.11 -40.96
N GLN A 99 7.19 -12.53 -39.72
CA GLN A 99 8.44 -13.11 -39.23
C GLN A 99 8.50 -14.63 -39.33
N ILE A 100 7.41 -15.29 -39.75
CA ILE A 100 7.26 -16.74 -39.65
C ILE A 100 8.40 -17.48 -40.38
N ASP A 101 8.82 -16.99 -41.54
CA ASP A 101 9.90 -17.56 -42.34
C ASP A 101 11.25 -17.60 -41.59
N ASN A 102 11.52 -16.59 -40.76
CA ASN A 102 12.73 -16.53 -39.92
C ASN A 102 12.72 -17.57 -38.78
N PHE A 103 11.54 -18.07 -38.42
CA PHE A 103 11.34 -19.05 -37.36
C PHE A 103 11.15 -20.48 -37.91
N LEU A 104 10.57 -20.66 -39.09
CA LEU A 104 10.21 -21.97 -39.67
C LEU A 104 11.38 -22.97 -39.71
N GLU A 105 12.60 -22.52 -40.04
CA GLU A 105 13.78 -23.38 -40.11
C GLU A 105 14.18 -23.94 -38.73
N LYS A 106 13.89 -23.21 -37.65
CA LYS A 106 14.27 -23.52 -36.26
C LYS A 106 13.16 -24.27 -35.50
N LEU A 107 11.95 -24.33 -36.06
CA LEU A 107 10.82 -25.04 -35.45
C LEU A 107 10.85 -26.55 -35.76
N PRO A 108 10.32 -27.40 -34.84
CA PRO A 108 10.09 -28.82 -35.08
C PRO A 108 9.27 -29.07 -36.36
N GLU A 109 9.54 -30.18 -37.05
CA GLU A 109 8.90 -30.51 -38.35
C GLU A 109 7.36 -30.55 -38.27
N SER A 110 6.80 -31.01 -37.15
CA SER A 110 5.35 -31.03 -36.93
C SER A 110 4.72 -29.64 -36.88
N ILE A 111 5.40 -28.67 -36.27
CA ILE A 111 4.94 -27.28 -36.18
C ILE A 111 5.09 -26.60 -37.54
N ARG A 112 6.20 -26.86 -38.24
CA ARG A 112 6.45 -26.34 -39.60
C ARG A 112 5.34 -26.75 -40.57
N LYS A 113 5.00 -28.04 -40.60
CA LYS A 113 3.90 -28.56 -41.42
C LYS A 113 2.55 -27.95 -41.06
N ALA A 114 2.27 -27.76 -39.77
CA ALA A 114 1.03 -27.13 -39.33
C ALA A 114 0.94 -25.66 -39.78
N ILE A 115 2.05 -24.91 -39.77
CA ILE A 115 2.09 -23.53 -40.27
C ILE A 115 1.90 -23.50 -41.78
N GLU A 116 2.60 -24.37 -42.53
CA GLU A 116 2.49 -24.46 -43.99
C GLU A 116 1.06 -24.79 -44.44
N GLU A 117 0.32 -25.59 -43.67
CA GLU A 117 -1.02 -26.05 -44.02
C GLU A 117 -2.15 -25.16 -43.46
N TYR A 118 -1.98 -24.58 -42.26
CA TYR A 118 -3.05 -23.92 -41.50
C TYR A 118 -2.68 -22.53 -40.95
N GLY A 119 -1.46 -22.01 -41.18
CA GLY A 119 -0.99 -20.70 -40.76
C GLY A 119 -0.54 -20.58 -39.30
N VAL A 120 -0.10 -19.38 -38.89
CA VAL A 120 0.39 -19.06 -37.54
C VAL A 120 -0.58 -19.43 -36.40
N PRO A 121 -1.91 -19.20 -36.53
CA PRO A 121 -2.84 -19.59 -35.47
C PRO A 121 -2.78 -21.09 -35.12
N ALA A 122 -2.45 -21.96 -36.07
CA ALA A 122 -2.31 -23.39 -35.81
C ALA A 122 -1.04 -23.72 -35.00
N ALA A 123 0.08 -23.03 -35.23
CA ALA A 123 1.29 -23.21 -34.42
C ALA A 123 1.09 -22.74 -32.96
N LEU A 124 0.44 -21.60 -32.78
CA LEU A 124 0.10 -21.11 -31.45
C LEU A 124 -0.89 -22.08 -30.77
N GLN A 125 -1.84 -22.66 -31.51
CA GLN A 125 -2.74 -23.68 -30.97
C GLN A 125 -2.00 -24.96 -30.55
N ILE A 126 -1.02 -25.44 -31.33
CA ILE A 126 -0.20 -26.60 -30.94
C ILE A 126 0.54 -26.30 -29.63
N THR A 127 1.02 -25.08 -29.47
CA THR A 127 1.69 -24.64 -28.24
C THR A 127 0.71 -24.67 -27.06
N VAL A 128 -0.49 -24.08 -27.24
CA VAL A 128 -1.59 -24.16 -26.27
C VAL A 128 -1.86 -25.61 -25.86
N ASP A 129 -2.02 -26.52 -26.82
CA ASP A 129 -2.37 -27.91 -26.55
C ASP A 129 -1.22 -28.66 -25.86
N ALA A 130 0.03 -28.34 -26.19
CA ALA A 130 1.23 -28.93 -25.60
C ALA A 130 1.47 -28.50 -24.14
N THR A 131 1.08 -27.27 -23.80
CA THR A 131 1.32 -26.69 -22.46
C THR A 131 0.14 -26.88 -21.51
N SER A 132 -1.09 -26.93 -22.03
CA SER A 132 -2.32 -26.97 -21.23
C SER A 132 -2.34 -28.04 -20.12
N PRO A 133 -1.85 -29.28 -20.31
CA PRO A 133 -1.83 -30.29 -19.24
C PRO A 133 -0.94 -29.94 -18.04
N TYR A 134 -0.05 -28.98 -18.20
CA TYR A 134 0.93 -28.56 -17.18
C TYR A 134 0.67 -27.16 -16.64
N THR A 135 -0.24 -26.40 -17.26
CA THR A 135 -0.62 -25.06 -16.83
C THR A 135 -1.61 -25.13 -15.66
N PRO A 136 -1.33 -24.51 -14.51
CA PRO A 136 -2.28 -24.44 -13.40
C PRO A 136 -3.58 -23.71 -13.73
N GLN A 137 -4.65 -24.03 -12.99
CA GLN A 137 -6.01 -23.56 -13.27
C GLN A 137 -6.15 -22.03 -13.24
N HIS A 138 -5.46 -21.34 -12.33
CA HIS A 138 -5.58 -19.89 -12.16
C HIS A 138 -5.16 -19.10 -13.42
N TRP A 139 -4.27 -19.65 -14.25
CA TRP A 139 -3.92 -19.04 -15.54
C TRP A 139 -5.08 -19.07 -16.53
N PHE A 140 -5.80 -20.19 -16.61
CA PHE A 140 -7.01 -20.25 -17.43
C PHE A 140 -8.09 -19.31 -16.90
N ASP A 141 -8.21 -19.17 -15.58
CA ASP A 141 -9.17 -18.27 -14.95
C ASP A 141 -8.85 -16.80 -15.27
N LEU A 142 -7.57 -16.38 -15.18
CA LEU A 142 -7.11 -15.06 -15.63
C LEU A 142 -7.42 -14.80 -17.12
N ILE A 143 -7.13 -15.77 -17.99
CA ILE A 143 -7.39 -15.69 -19.43
C ILE A 143 -8.89 -15.58 -19.73
N ASN A 144 -9.71 -16.40 -19.06
CA ASN A 144 -11.17 -16.39 -19.19
C ASN A 144 -11.76 -15.06 -18.71
N GLY A 145 -11.27 -14.55 -17.57
CA GLY A 145 -11.65 -13.25 -17.04
C GLY A 145 -11.33 -12.13 -18.03
N MET A 146 -10.11 -12.11 -18.57
CA MET A 146 -9.70 -11.10 -19.56
C MET A 146 -10.56 -11.14 -20.83
N SER A 147 -10.89 -12.34 -21.33
CA SER A 147 -11.76 -12.49 -22.49
C SER A 147 -13.15 -11.91 -22.26
N ASN A 148 -13.69 -12.07 -21.05
CA ASN A 148 -15.05 -11.64 -20.69
C ASN A 148 -15.28 -10.13 -20.90
N THR A 149 -14.25 -9.31 -20.68
CA THR A 149 -14.38 -7.84 -20.64
C THR A 149 -13.58 -7.11 -21.71
N SER A 150 -12.50 -7.71 -22.25
CA SER A 150 -11.68 -7.12 -23.31
C SER A 150 -12.37 -7.08 -24.68
N GLY A 151 -13.37 -7.95 -24.91
CA GLY A 151 -13.97 -8.12 -26.23
C GLY A 151 -13.10 -8.92 -27.21
N VAL A 152 -12.01 -9.54 -26.74
CA VAL A 152 -11.21 -10.49 -27.52
C VAL A 152 -11.59 -11.92 -27.14
N ASN A 153 -11.64 -12.81 -28.14
CA ASN A 153 -11.97 -14.21 -27.92
C ASN A 153 -10.90 -14.92 -27.08
N VAL A 154 -11.34 -15.76 -26.13
CA VAL A 154 -10.47 -16.54 -25.23
C VAL A 154 -9.40 -17.35 -25.97
N THR A 155 -9.73 -17.90 -27.14
CA THR A 155 -8.79 -18.67 -27.97
C THR A 155 -7.65 -17.78 -28.47
N ASP A 156 -7.94 -16.55 -28.89
CA ASP A 156 -6.90 -15.63 -29.40
C ASP A 156 -6.00 -15.12 -28.27
N ILE A 157 -6.57 -14.87 -27.09
CA ILE A 157 -5.82 -14.54 -25.87
C ILE A 157 -4.88 -15.68 -25.50
N HIS A 158 -5.40 -16.90 -25.44
CA HIS A 158 -4.60 -18.06 -25.04
C HIS A 158 -3.46 -18.35 -26.03
N ARG A 159 -3.71 -18.19 -27.33
CA ARG A 159 -2.70 -18.34 -28.39
C ARG A 159 -1.59 -17.30 -28.27
N LEU A 160 -1.94 -16.01 -28.19
CA LEU A 160 -0.94 -14.94 -28.22
C LEU A 160 -0.12 -14.85 -26.93
N ILE A 161 -0.69 -15.15 -25.77
CA ILE A 161 0.08 -15.13 -24.51
C ILE A 161 1.22 -16.15 -24.54
N LEU A 162 1.05 -17.29 -25.23
CA LEU A 162 2.07 -18.33 -25.34
C LEU A 162 3.11 -18.10 -26.45
N PHE A 163 3.04 -16.99 -27.20
CA PHE A 163 4.07 -16.68 -28.20
C PHE A 163 5.53 -16.66 -27.68
N PRO A 164 5.84 -16.31 -26.40
CA PRO A 164 7.21 -16.38 -25.88
C PRO A 164 7.82 -17.76 -25.93
N GLU A 165 7.01 -18.83 -25.90
CA GLU A 165 7.48 -20.21 -26.03
C GLU A 165 8.07 -20.49 -27.44
N LEU A 166 7.78 -19.63 -28.42
CA LEU A 166 8.19 -19.78 -29.81
C LEU A 166 9.28 -18.79 -30.25
N VAL A 167 9.55 -17.75 -29.48
CA VAL A 167 10.50 -16.69 -29.84
C VAL A 167 11.70 -16.65 -28.91
N LYS A 168 12.75 -15.93 -29.34
CA LYS A 168 13.97 -15.72 -28.58
C LYS A 168 14.25 -14.22 -28.47
N ALA A 169 14.58 -13.75 -27.27
CA ALA A 169 14.95 -12.37 -26.99
C ALA A 169 16.33 -12.31 -26.36
N ALA A 170 17.17 -11.37 -26.79
CA ALA A 170 18.41 -11.08 -26.08
C ALA A 170 18.07 -10.33 -24.79
N CYS A 171 18.84 -10.54 -23.71
CA CYS A 171 18.61 -9.86 -22.44
C CYS A 171 19.90 -9.83 -21.62
N THR A 172 19.99 -8.92 -20.67
CA THR A 172 21.05 -8.91 -19.64
C THR A 172 20.45 -9.16 -18.26
N ASN A 173 21.13 -10.00 -17.47
CA ASN A 173 20.83 -10.25 -16.05
C ASN A 173 22.05 -9.84 -15.20
N ILE A 174 21.83 -9.10 -14.12
CA ILE A 174 22.85 -8.80 -13.10
C ILE A 174 22.23 -9.00 -11.72
N GLY A 175 22.95 -9.65 -10.82
CA GLY A 175 22.65 -9.66 -9.39
C GLY A 175 23.92 -9.30 -8.60
N ALA A 176 23.80 -8.33 -7.70
CA ALA A 176 24.89 -7.82 -6.87
C ALA A 176 24.38 -7.57 -5.44
N TRP A 177 25.19 -7.85 -4.43
CA TRP A 177 24.89 -7.62 -3.02
C TRP A 177 26.20 -7.44 -2.25
N GLY A 178 26.12 -7.21 -0.93
CA GLY A 178 27.30 -7.21 -0.07
C GLY A 178 28.43 -6.30 -0.59
N ALA A 179 29.62 -6.86 -0.78
CA ALA A 179 30.79 -6.09 -1.20
C ALA A 179 30.70 -5.50 -2.63
N ALA A 180 29.70 -5.87 -3.43
CA ALA A 180 29.52 -5.36 -4.78
C ALA A 180 28.68 -4.08 -4.84
N THR A 181 27.83 -3.82 -3.83
CA THR A 181 26.86 -2.70 -3.85
C THR A 181 27.34 -1.51 -3.02
N ALA A 182 26.82 -0.32 -3.33
CA ALA A 182 27.19 0.92 -2.63
C ALA A 182 26.76 0.94 -1.16
N SER A 183 25.65 0.27 -0.81
CA SER A 183 25.22 0.15 0.59
C SER A 183 26.07 -0.85 1.39
N GLY A 184 26.74 -1.77 0.71
CA GLY A 184 27.59 -2.80 1.31
C GLY A 184 26.83 -3.99 1.88
N THR A 185 25.49 -4.00 1.83
CA THR A 185 24.64 -5.08 2.36
C THR A 185 23.54 -5.49 1.39
N ASP A 186 22.77 -4.53 0.89
CA ASP A 186 21.48 -4.83 0.27
C ASP A 186 21.63 -5.35 -1.15
N LEU A 187 20.68 -6.21 -1.53
CA LEU A 187 20.58 -6.80 -2.87
C LEU A 187 20.17 -5.76 -3.92
N LEU A 188 20.80 -5.85 -5.09
CA LEU A 188 20.41 -5.13 -6.30
C LEU A 188 20.40 -6.12 -7.47
N ALA A 189 19.35 -6.06 -8.29
CA ALA A 189 19.27 -6.87 -9.50
C ALA A 189 18.79 -6.06 -10.71
N LEU A 190 19.38 -6.31 -11.88
CA LEU A 190 19.02 -5.69 -13.16
C LEU A 190 18.50 -6.76 -14.11
N ARG A 191 17.37 -6.45 -14.74
CA ARG A 191 16.84 -7.13 -15.92
C ARG A 191 16.72 -6.12 -17.05
N ALA A 192 17.34 -6.41 -18.20
CA ALA A 192 17.25 -5.56 -19.39
C ALA A 192 16.83 -6.38 -20.61
N LEU A 193 15.71 -6.04 -21.27
CA LEU A 193 15.13 -6.77 -22.41
C LEU A 193 15.53 -6.16 -23.74
N ASP A 194 16.23 -6.95 -24.55
CA ASP A 194 16.60 -6.62 -25.93
C ASP A 194 15.73 -7.42 -26.90
N PHE A 195 14.61 -6.81 -27.28
CA PHE A 195 13.66 -7.36 -28.23
C PHE A 195 13.42 -6.45 -29.43
N GLY A 196 14.11 -5.33 -29.61
CA GLY A 196 13.99 -4.47 -30.79
C GLY A 196 12.84 -3.48 -30.74
N LEU A 197 12.99 -2.39 -31.51
CA LEU A 197 12.09 -1.23 -31.52
C LEU A 197 11.05 -1.26 -32.65
N ASP A 198 11.17 -2.19 -33.58
CA ASP A 198 10.31 -2.36 -34.76
C ASP A 198 9.08 -3.24 -34.48
N LYS A 199 8.91 -3.69 -33.23
CA LYS A 199 7.88 -4.65 -32.83
C LYS A 199 6.68 -3.97 -32.17
N PRO A 200 5.45 -4.51 -32.32
CA PRO A 200 4.25 -3.90 -31.76
C PRO A 200 4.26 -3.69 -30.24
N LEU A 201 5.06 -4.46 -29.49
CA LEU A 201 5.14 -4.39 -28.03
C LEU A 201 5.61 -3.01 -27.51
N ASN A 202 6.21 -2.14 -28.33
CA ASN A 202 6.55 -0.77 -27.92
C ASN A 202 5.34 0.13 -27.64
N LYS A 203 4.13 -0.19 -28.14
CA LYS A 203 2.98 0.73 -28.13
C LYS A 203 2.30 0.92 -26.77
N PHE A 204 2.17 -0.14 -25.97
CA PHE A 204 1.34 -0.14 -24.76
C PHE A 204 2.01 -0.82 -23.56
N PRO A 205 3.12 -0.27 -23.04
CA PRO A 205 3.72 -0.78 -21.82
C PRO A 205 2.77 -0.62 -20.63
N VAL A 206 2.68 -1.66 -19.81
CA VAL A 206 1.85 -1.71 -18.62
C VAL A 206 2.63 -2.30 -17.46
N LEU A 207 2.47 -1.71 -16.29
CA LEU A 207 2.92 -2.30 -15.04
C LEU A 207 1.70 -2.86 -14.31
N LEU A 208 1.62 -4.20 -14.24
CA LEU A 208 0.51 -4.94 -13.68
C LEU A 208 0.80 -5.30 -12.23
N ASN A 209 -0.05 -4.87 -11.32
CA ASN A 209 0.05 -5.16 -9.89
C ASN A 209 -1.09 -6.07 -9.49
N PHE A 210 -0.75 -7.31 -9.21
CA PHE A 210 -1.69 -8.33 -8.78
C PHE A 210 -1.76 -8.32 -7.26
N HIS A 211 -2.98 -8.30 -6.74
CA HIS A 211 -3.30 -8.40 -5.32
C HIS A 211 -4.30 -9.54 -5.13
N PRO A 212 -3.82 -10.80 -5.19
CA PRO A 212 -4.70 -11.95 -5.08
C PRO A 212 -5.36 -12.01 -3.70
N THR A 213 -6.65 -12.35 -3.66
CA THR A 213 -7.37 -12.59 -2.40
C THR A 213 -7.60 -14.09 -2.12
N ASP A 214 -7.35 -14.94 -3.11
CA ASP A 214 -7.47 -16.40 -3.06
C ASP A 214 -6.16 -17.12 -2.69
N GLY A 215 -5.14 -16.35 -2.28
CA GLY A 215 -3.85 -16.86 -1.81
C GLY A 215 -2.69 -16.35 -2.67
N GLY A 216 -1.50 -16.32 -2.06
CA GLY A 216 -0.29 -15.80 -2.69
C GLY A 216 0.05 -14.35 -2.33
N ALA A 217 1.22 -13.92 -2.78
CA ALA A 217 1.78 -12.60 -2.54
C ALA A 217 1.30 -11.59 -3.59
N SER A 218 1.17 -10.33 -3.17
CA SER A 218 1.01 -9.24 -4.13
C SER A 218 2.29 -9.10 -4.94
N HIS A 219 2.19 -8.83 -6.24
CA HIS A 219 3.35 -8.77 -7.12
C HIS A 219 3.15 -7.84 -8.32
N SER A 220 4.25 -7.26 -8.78
CA SER A 220 4.33 -6.36 -9.92
C SER A 220 4.99 -7.06 -11.10
N VAL A 221 4.44 -6.85 -12.30
CA VAL A 221 4.97 -7.36 -13.55
C VAL A 221 5.01 -6.25 -14.58
N LEU A 222 6.21 -5.96 -15.12
CA LEU A 222 6.38 -5.04 -16.24
C LEU A 222 6.12 -5.80 -17.55
N SER A 223 5.09 -5.39 -18.28
CA SER A 223 4.48 -6.12 -19.39
C SER A 223 3.91 -5.17 -20.46
N TRP A 224 3.07 -5.70 -21.34
CA TRP A 224 2.34 -4.98 -22.39
C TRP A 224 0.87 -5.36 -22.39
N ALA A 225 0.02 -4.48 -22.91
CA ALA A 225 -1.43 -4.67 -22.93
C ALA A 225 -1.84 -6.06 -23.48
N GLY A 226 -2.54 -6.84 -22.65
CA GLY A 226 -3.07 -8.17 -22.99
C GLY A 226 -2.08 -9.33 -22.88
N PHE A 227 -0.83 -9.07 -22.47
CA PHE A 227 0.13 -10.11 -22.14
C PHE A 227 0.03 -10.52 -20.64
N LEU A 228 0.08 -11.82 -20.37
CA LEU A 228 0.08 -12.44 -19.03
C LEU A 228 1.34 -13.28 -18.82
N GLY A 229 1.71 -13.54 -17.57
CA GLY A 229 3.01 -14.10 -17.22
C GLY A 229 4.07 -13.01 -17.06
N THR A 230 5.27 -13.40 -16.62
CA THR A 230 6.35 -12.45 -16.38
C THR A 230 7.69 -12.92 -16.91
N ILE A 231 8.47 -11.93 -17.34
CA ILE A 231 9.92 -12.03 -17.55
C ILE A 231 10.67 -10.92 -16.77
N THR A 232 9.92 -10.07 -16.06
CA THR A 232 10.37 -8.90 -15.31
C THR A 232 9.34 -8.61 -14.22
N GLY A 233 9.66 -8.88 -12.97
CA GLY A 233 8.75 -8.60 -11.87
C GLY A 233 9.33 -8.91 -10.51
N MET A 234 8.63 -8.42 -9.49
CA MET A 234 8.96 -8.63 -8.08
C MET A 234 7.69 -8.78 -7.23
N SER A 235 7.82 -9.34 -6.02
CA SER A 235 6.70 -9.57 -5.11
C SER A 235 6.88 -8.90 -3.75
N SER A 236 5.76 -8.75 -3.04
CA SER A 236 5.72 -8.28 -1.66
C SER A 236 6.45 -9.21 -0.68
N SER A 237 6.70 -10.46 -1.08
CA SER A 237 7.52 -11.42 -0.32
C SER A 237 9.02 -11.20 -0.48
N GLY A 238 9.46 -10.16 -1.19
CA GLY A 238 10.88 -9.87 -1.39
C GLY A 238 11.54 -10.65 -2.54
N MET A 239 10.77 -11.41 -3.33
CA MET A 239 11.29 -12.16 -4.48
C MET A 239 11.27 -11.31 -5.75
N ALA A 240 12.27 -11.45 -6.63
CA ALA A 240 12.21 -10.92 -7.99
C ALA A 240 12.80 -11.89 -9.01
N VAL A 241 12.38 -11.76 -10.27
CA VAL A 241 12.81 -12.64 -11.36
C VAL A 241 13.40 -11.84 -12.53
N THR A 242 14.40 -12.43 -13.17
CA THR A 242 15.03 -11.91 -14.39
C THR A 242 15.13 -13.02 -15.44
N GLU A 243 15.07 -12.68 -16.72
CA GLU A 243 15.16 -13.66 -17.80
C GLU A 243 16.12 -13.20 -18.91
N LYS A 244 16.83 -14.18 -19.46
CA LYS A 244 17.58 -14.08 -20.70
C LYS A 244 17.53 -15.40 -21.49
N VAL A 245 17.40 -15.34 -22.81
CA VAL A 245 17.49 -16.56 -23.64
C VAL A 245 18.85 -17.26 -23.57
N TRP A 246 18.83 -18.59 -23.63
CA TRP A 246 20.02 -19.41 -23.83
C TRP A 246 20.08 -19.97 -25.25
N ASP A 247 20.62 -19.18 -26.18
CA ASP A 247 20.50 -19.46 -27.63
C ASP A 247 21.48 -20.54 -28.16
N ALA A 248 22.54 -20.88 -27.41
CA ALA A 248 23.59 -21.79 -27.89
C ALA A 248 23.19 -23.28 -27.98
N TYR A 249 22.03 -23.68 -27.42
CA TYR A 249 21.64 -25.10 -27.29
C TYR A 249 20.19 -25.34 -27.71
N THR A 250 19.97 -25.72 -28.97
CA THR A 250 18.64 -26.01 -29.53
C THR A 250 18.05 -27.35 -29.03
N GLU A 251 18.89 -28.31 -28.68
CA GLU A 251 18.48 -29.65 -28.17
C GLU A 251 17.90 -29.64 -26.74
N LEU A 252 18.08 -28.52 -26.03
CA LEU A 252 17.58 -28.27 -24.68
C LEU A 252 16.26 -27.48 -24.66
N GLN A 253 15.62 -27.33 -25.83
CA GLN A 253 14.29 -26.72 -26.00
C GLN A 253 13.21 -27.81 -26.09
N ASN A 254 12.04 -27.52 -25.54
CA ASN A 254 10.81 -28.31 -25.63
C ASN A 254 9.61 -27.35 -25.55
N ILE A 255 8.47 -27.70 -26.14
CA ILE A 255 7.23 -26.91 -26.00
C ILE A 255 6.18 -27.62 -25.13
N VAL A 256 6.45 -28.88 -24.75
CA VAL A 256 5.57 -29.69 -23.90
C VAL A 256 5.99 -29.50 -22.44
N GLY A 257 5.23 -28.72 -21.68
CA GLY A 257 5.54 -28.43 -20.29
C GLY A 257 4.81 -27.20 -19.76
N TYR A 258 5.15 -26.79 -18.54
CA TYR A 258 4.73 -25.55 -17.89
C TYR A 258 5.43 -24.37 -18.60
N PRO A 259 4.68 -23.45 -19.26
CA PRO A 259 5.24 -22.23 -19.84
C PRO A 259 6.16 -21.49 -18.88
N PHE A 260 7.34 -21.09 -19.34
CA PHE A 260 8.40 -20.60 -18.45
C PHE A 260 8.03 -19.27 -17.79
N HIS A 261 7.38 -18.38 -18.54
CA HIS A 261 6.97 -17.05 -18.08
C HIS A 261 5.79 -17.11 -17.09
N PHE A 262 4.98 -18.16 -17.14
CA PHE A 262 3.98 -18.46 -16.11
C PHE A 262 4.64 -19.01 -14.85
N LEU A 263 5.56 -19.98 -14.99
CA LEU A 263 6.32 -20.52 -13.87
C LEU A 263 7.10 -19.41 -13.12
N MET A 264 7.67 -18.46 -13.86
CA MET A 264 8.35 -17.29 -13.30
C MET A 264 7.40 -16.40 -12.49
N GLN A 265 6.18 -16.17 -12.97
CA GLN A 265 5.22 -15.35 -12.22
C GLN A 265 4.69 -16.12 -11.01
N ASP A 266 4.57 -17.45 -11.10
CA ASP A 266 4.23 -18.29 -9.96
C ASP A 266 5.29 -18.26 -8.85
N ILE A 267 6.57 -18.00 -9.17
CA ILE A 267 7.59 -17.71 -8.13
C ILE A 267 7.21 -16.45 -7.37
N LEU A 268 6.88 -15.36 -8.08
CA LEU A 268 6.45 -14.11 -7.46
C LEU A 268 5.15 -14.26 -6.67
N TRP A 269 4.24 -15.10 -7.18
CA TRP A 269 2.94 -15.34 -6.57
C TRP A 269 3.05 -16.17 -5.28
N ASN A 270 3.90 -17.19 -5.24
CA ASN A 270 3.81 -18.21 -4.20
C ASN A 270 5.03 -18.35 -3.29
N ASP A 271 6.21 -17.96 -3.76
CA ASP A 271 7.45 -18.27 -3.05
C ASP A 271 7.91 -17.07 -2.21
N VAL A 272 8.46 -17.35 -1.04
CA VAL A 272 8.92 -16.34 -0.06
C VAL A 272 10.43 -16.36 0.15
N ASP A 273 11.12 -17.31 -0.46
CA ASP A 273 12.57 -17.45 -0.37
C ASP A 273 13.10 -18.21 -1.60
N THR A 274 14.43 -18.17 -1.77
CA THR A 274 15.11 -18.86 -2.88
C THR A 274 14.95 -20.37 -2.82
N ASP A 275 14.86 -21.00 -1.65
CA ASP A 275 14.77 -22.46 -1.55
C ASP A 275 13.44 -22.98 -2.10
N GLN A 276 12.34 -22.30 -1.79
CA GLN A 276 11.02 -22.57 -2.34
C GLN A 276 11.00 -22.34 -3.86
N ALA A 277 11.58 -21.23 -4.32
CA ALA A 277 11.67 -20.93 -5.74
C ALA A 277 12.48 -21.98 -6.52
N LEU A 278 13.62 -22.42 -5.97
CA LEU A 278 14.43 -23.49 -6.56
C LEU A 278 13.70 -24.83 -6.56
N SER A 279 12.95 -25.15 -5.50
CA SER A 279 12.12 -26.36 -5.43
C SER A 279 11.00 -26.36 -6.48
N ARG A 280 10.32 -25.22 -6.66
CA ARG A 280 9.31 -25.01 -7.70
C ARG A 280 9.90 -25.21 -9.08
N VAL A 281 11.02 -24.54 -9.37
CA VAL A 281 11.71 -24.69 -10.64
C VAL A 281 12.11 -26.13 -10.87
N ALA A 282 12.72 -26.80 -9.88
CA ALA A 282 13.21 -28.17 -9.98
C ALA A 282 12.08 -29.17 -10.29
N SER A 283 10.91 -28.99 -9.69
CA SER A 283 9.76 -29.89 -9.79
C SER A 283 8.90 -29.67 -11.05
N ALA A 284 9.03 -28.52 -11.72
CA ALA A 284 8.25 -28.22 -12.91
C ALA A 284 8.69 -29.02 -14.14
N ASN A 285 7.73 -29.38 -14.99
CA ASN A 285 7.99 -29.89 -16.34
C ASN A 285 8.29 -28.71 -17.27
N ARG A 286 9.56 -28.31 -17.37
CA ARG A 286 9.98 -27.07 -18.05
C ARG A 286 9.96 -27.19 -19.58
N THR A 287 9.77 -26.09 -20.30
CA THR A 287 9.70 -26.03 -21.78
C THR A 287 11.03 -25.60 -22.40
N CYS A 288 11.42 -24.34 -22.24
CA CYS A 288 12.51 -23.71 -22.99
C CYS A 288 13.87 -23.71 -22.28
N ALA A 289 14.93 -23.28 -22.98
CA ALA A 289 16.25 -23.03 -22.41
C ALA A 289 16.52 -21.53 -22.19
N ILE A 290 16.66 -21.12 -20.93
CA ILE A 290 16.89 -19.72 -20.51
C ILE A 290 17.90 -19.64 -19.37
N TRP A 291 18.37 -18.43 -19.14
CA TRP A 291 19.02 -17.96 -17.94
C TRP A 291 17.98 -17.27 -17.07
N LEU A 292 17.56 -17.95 -16.00
CA LEU A 292 16.61 -17.43 -15.02
C LEU A 292 17.36 -16.90 -13.81
N GLY A 293 17.21 -15.62 -13.49
CA GLY A 293 17.67 -15.04 -12.24
C GLY A 293 16.56 -14.99 -11.21
N ILE A 294 16.89 -15.30 -9.96
CA ILE A 294 16.00 -15.23 -8.80
C ILE A 294 16.72 -14.38 -7.75
N ALA A 295 16.13 -13.25 -7.41
CA ALA A 295 16.55 -12.36 -6.35
C ALA A 295 15.68 -12.59 -5.11
N ASP A 296 16.29 -12.54 -3.94
CA ASP A 296 15.67 -12.81 -2.64
C ASP A 296 16.24 -11.82 -1.63
N ARG A 297 15.40 -10.84 -1.27
CA ARG A 297 15.73 -9.76 -0.35
C ARG A 297 16.19 -10.27 1.00
N ASP A 298 15.42 -11.18 1.59
CA ASP A 298 15.55 -11.53 3.01
C ASP A 298 16.83 -12.33 3.28
N ASN A 299 17.39 -12.96 2.25
CA ASN A 299 18.65 -13.70 2.31
C ASN A 299 19.82 -12.98 1.60
N ASP A 300 19.64 -11.73 1.15
CA ASP A 300 20.61 -10.93 0.39
C ASP A 300 21.29 -11.73 -0.72
N GLN A 301 20.48 -12.36 -1.58
CA GLN A 301 21.02 -13.29 -2.56
C GLN A 301 20.39 -13.20 -3.94
N PHE A 302 21.23 -13.42 -4.95
CA PHE A 302 20.79 -13.73 -6.30
C PHE A 302 21.27 -15.13 -6.69
N ARG A 303 20.38 -15.90 -7.31
CA ARG A 303 20.70 -17.18 -7.96
C ARG A 303 20.43 -17.07 -9.44
N LEU A 304 21.42 -17.47 -10.22
CA LEU A 304 21.31 -17.54 -11.67
C LEU A 304 21.22 -19.01 -12.08
N LEU A 305 20.19 -19.36 -12.84
CA LEU A 305 19.91 -20.73 -13.22
C LEU A 305 20.18 -20.92 -14.71
N HIS A 306 20.94 -21.96 -15.06
CA HIS A 306 20.68 -22.61 -16.34
C HIS A 306 19.34 -23.32 -16.21
N TYR A 307 18.33 -22.88 -16.94
CA TYR A 307 17.01 -23.49 -16.95
C TYR A 307 16.80 -24.18 -18.30
N SER A 308 16.33 -25.43 -18.29
CA SER A 308 15.93 -26.17 -19.49
C SER A 308 14.97 -27.32 -19.14
N TYR A 309 14.33 -27.94 -20.15
CA TYR A 309 13.49 -29.12 -19.90
C TYR A 309 14.25 -30.32 -19.31
N ARG A 310 15.56 -30.48 -19.60
CA ARG A 310 16.36 -31.62 -19.11
C ARG A 310 17.17 -31.35 -17.86
N ARG A 311 17.54 -30.09 -17.63
CA ARG A 311 18.60 -29.73 -16.68
C ARG A 311 18.31 -28.39 -16.03
N VAL A 312 18.58 -28.32 -14.73
CA VAL A 312 18.70 -27.07 -14.00
C VAL A 312 20.05 -27.05 -13.29
N ASP A 313 20.87 -26.03 -13.56
CA ASP A 313 22.09 -25.76 -12.79
C ASP A 313 21.90 -24.46 -12.03
N VAL A 314 22.25 -24.44 -10.75
CA VAL A 314 22.13 -23.26 -9.90
C VAL A 314 23.51 -22.64 -9.69
N TYR A 315 23.63 -21.37 -10.07
CA TYR A 315 24.86 -20.60 -9.95
C TYR A 315 24.77 -19.44 -8.97
N ASN A 316 25.94 -19.11 -8.45
CA ASN A 316 26.26 -17.97 -7.61
C ASN A 316 27.68 -17.46 -7.97
N PRO A 317 28.15 -16.36 -7.36
CA PRO A 317 29.46 -15.78 -7.67
C PRO A 317 30.65 -16.71 -7.43
N LYS A 318 30.48 -17.81 -6.68
CA LYS A 318 31.55 -18.78 -6.35
C LYS A 318 31.66 -19.92 -7.36
N ASN A 319 30.57 -20.30 -8.03
CA ASN A 319 30.55 -21.46 -8.93
C ASN A 319 30.22 -21.12 -10.40
N PHE A 320 29.84 -19.87 -10.72
CA PHE A 320 29.64 -19.47 -12.11
C PHE A 320 30.95 -19.63 -12.92
N PRO A 321 30.90 -20.10 -14.18
CA PRO A 321 32.07 -20.21 -15.05
C PRO A 321 32.76 -18.87 -15.31
N VAL A 322 34.09 -18.88 -15.41
CA VAL A 322 34.90 -17.68 -15.73
C VAL A 322 35.66 -17.89 -17.03
N TYR A 323 35.73 -16.85 -17.84
CA TYR A 323 36.43 -16.87 -19.13
C TYR A 323 37.03 -15.48 -19.42
N PRO A 324 38.14 -15.11 -18.74
CA PRO A 324 38.82 -13.83 -18.94
C PRO A 324 39.34 -13.67 -20.39
N PRO A 325 39.39 -12.43 -20.93
CA PRO A 325 39.05 -11.16 -20.26
C PRO A 325 37.57 -10.78 -20.35
N TYR A 326 36.71 -11.68 -20.84
CA TYR A 326 35.31 -11.38 -21.17
C TYR A 326 34.34 -11.60 -20.01
N HIS A 327 34.73 -12.41 -19.02
CA HIS A 327 33.91 -12.68 -17.84
C HIS A 327 34.79 -13.11 -16.66
N ASP A 328 35.02 -12.18 -15.74
CA ASP A 328 35.80 -12.38 -14.53
C ASP A 328 34.93 -12.76 -13.33
N ARG A 329 35.57 -13.29 -12.28
CA ARG A 329 34.89 -13.55 -11.00
C ARG A 329 34.87 -12.28 -10.16
N PHE A 330 33.68 -11.92 -9.70
CA PHE A 330 33.49 -10.86 -8.72
C PHE A 330 33.00 -11.46 -7.40
N GLN A 331 33.40 -10.86 -6.29
CA GLN A 331 32.78 -11.18 -5.00
C GLN A 331 31.37 -10.57 -4.97
N ASP A 332 30.39 -11.34 -4.51
CA ASP A 332 29.00 -10.92 -4.31
C ASP A 332 28.31 -10.32 -5.56
N LEU A 333 28.75 -10.74 -6.75
CA LEU A 333 28.18 -10.31 -8.03
C LEU A 333 28.20 -11.45 -9.07
N VAL A 334 27.09 -11.64 -9.78
CA VAL A 334 26.95 -12.59 -10.89
C VAL A 334 26.15 -11.95 -12.02
N PHE A 335 26.55 -12.19 -13.27
CA PHE A 335 25.94 -11.54 -14.43
C PHE A 335 26.00 -12.39 -15.70
N VAL A 336 25.09 -12.10 -16.64
CA VAL A 336 25.07 -12.62 -18.01
C VAL A 336 24.69 -11.46 -18.96
N ASP A 337 25.54 -11.17 -19.95
CA ASP A 337 25.32 -10.09 -20.91
C ASP A 337 24.32 -10.47 -22.02
N LYS A 338 23.87 -9.51 -22.83
CA LYS A 338 22.94 -9.71 -23.96
C LYS A 338 23.43 -10.64 -25.07
N HIS A 339 24.71 -11.03 -25.09
CA HIS A 339 25.27 -11.82 -26.18
C HIS A 339 25.03 -13.33 -25.98
N VAL A 340 25.39 -14.11 -27.01
CA VAL A 340 25.36 -15.58 -26.95
C VAL A 340 26.40 -16.06 -25.96
N GLN A 341 26.02 -16.97 -25.07
CA GLN A 341 26.88 -17.47 -24.00
C GLN A 341 27.64 -18.75 -24.42
N PRO A 342 28.93 -18.91 -24.06
CA PRO A 342 29.77 -17.95 -23.34
C PRO A 342 30.13 -16.73 -24.22
N SER A 343 29.98 -15.53 -23.66
CA SER A 343 30.21 -14.29 -24.40
C SER A 343 31.71 -14.00 -24.58
N HIS A 344 32.04 -13.33 -25.69
CA HIS A 344 33.39 -12.82 -25.95
C HIS A 344 33.37 -11.29 -26.07
N HIS A 345 32.37 -10.64 -25.48
CA HIS A 345 32.23 -9.18 -25.47
C HIS A 345 32.74 -8.60 -24.15
N MET A 346 33.61 -7.59 -24.19
CA MET A 346 34.29 -7.07 -22.99
C MET A 346 33.45 -6.07 -22.19
N CYS A 347 32.51 -5.36 -22.84
CA CYS A 347 31.82 -4.21 -22.24
C CYS A 347 31.22 -4.48 -20.86
N LEU A 348 30.41 -5.54 -20.70
CA LEU A 348 29.77 -5.76 -19.41
C LEU A 348 30.77 -6.12 -18.32
N ASN A 349 31.82 -6.89 -18.62
CA ASN A 349 32.87 -7.21 -17.66
C ASN A 349 33.65 -5.96 -17.21
N GLU A 350 33.98 -5.05 -18.15
CA GLU A 350 34.64 -3.77 -17.82
C GLU A 350 33.73 -2.87 -16.98
N LEU A 351 32.42 -2.84 -17.28
CA LEU A 351 31.44 -2.13 -16.46
C LEU A 351 31.31 -2.73 -15.05
N MET A 352 31.36 -4.06 -14.91
CA MET A 352 31.37 -4.69 -13.59
C MET A 352 32.62 -4.32 -12.79
N HIS A 353 33.81 -4.28 -13.40
CA HIS A 353 35.02 -3.75 -12.73
C HIS A 353 34.87 -2.28 -12.32
N GLN A 354 34.22 -1.47 -13.14
CA GLN A 354 34.04 -0.04 -12.90
C GLN A 354 33.08 0.26 -11.75
N TYR A 355 31.99 -0.52 -11.62
CA TYR A 355 30.95 -0.29 -10.61
C TYR A 355 31.02 -1.22 -9.40
N TRP A 356 31.86 -2.28 -9.42
CA TRP A 356 31.98 -3.18 -8.28
C TRP A 356 32.41 -2.43 -7.01
N GLY A 357 31.64 -2.62 -5.94
CA GLY A 357 31.80 -1.94 -4.64
C GLY A 357 31.09 -0.59 -4.55
N ASN A 358 30.51 -0.08 -5.64
CA ASN A 358 29.73 1.16 -5.67
C ASN A 358 28.46 1.03 -6.53
N LEU A 359 27.97 -0.19 -6.79
CA LEU A 359 26.79 -0.38 -7.63
C LEU A 359 25.53 -0.04 -6.83
N ASP A 360 24.78 0.95 -7.32
CA ASP A 360 23.46 1.38 -6.84
C ASP A 360 22.47 1.46 -8.02
N ALA A 361 21.22 1.87 -7.79
CA ALA A 361 20.24 1.96 -8.86
C ALA A 361 20.64 2.94 -10.00
N PRO A 362 21.11 4.17 -9.73
CA PRO A 362 21.70 5.03 -10.76
C PRO A 362 22.85 4.37 -11.53
N GLY A 363 23.75 3.67 -10.85
CA GLY A 363 24.84 2.92 -11.46
C GLY A 363 24.35 1.81 -12.38
N ALA A 364 23.34 1.04 -11.95
CA ALA A 364 22.72 0.00 -12.78
C ALA A 364 22.01 0.57 -14.02
N VAL A 365 21.38 1.74 -13.90
CA VAL A 365 20.83 2.49 -15.04
C VAL A 365 21.94 2.86 -16.03
N GLN A 366 23.10 3.35 -15.56
CA GLN A 366 24.23 3.63 -16.42
C GLN A 366 24.82 2.37 -17.06
N VAL A 367 24.91 1.26 -16.31
CA VAL A 367 25.34 -0.04 -16.87
C VAL A 367 24.42 -0.44 -18.02
N SER A 368 23.10 -0.34 -17.84
CA SER A 368 22.11 -0.63 -18.88
C SER A 368 22.30 0.24 -20.13
N ALA A 369 22.47 1.55 -19.93
CA ALA A 369 22.62 2.54 -20.99
C ALA A 369 23.94 2.40 -21.77
N VAL A 370 25.07 2.28 -21.07
CA VAL A 370 26.41 2.18 -21.65
C VAL A 370 26.64 0.83 -22.32
N HIS A 371 26.12 -0.26 -21.74
CA HIS A 371 26.11 -1.56 -22.40
C HIS A 371 25.14 -1.61 -23.60
N GLY A 372 24.19 -0.68 -23.64
CA GLY A 372 23.13 -0.61 -24.65
C GLY A 372 22.22 -1.84 -24.60
N THR A 373 21.81 -2.26 -23.41
CA THR A 373 20.91 -3.41 -23.18
C THR A 373 19.61 -2.92 -22.58
N GLY A 374 18.48 -3.56 -22.86
CA GLY A 374 17.17 -3.07 -22.46
C GLY A 374 16.63 -2.09 -23.49
N ASP A 375 16.52 -2.49 -24.75
CA ASP A 375 15.89 -1.65 -25.75
C ASP A 375 14.37 -1.53 -25.57
N LEU A 376 13.65 -2.62 -25.29
CA LEU A 376 12.19 -2.63 -25.18
C LEU A 376 11.73 -2.17 -23.79
N HIS A 377 12.33 -2.75 -22.75
CA HIS A 377 12.20 -2.31 -21.37
C HIS A 377 13.40 -2.73 -20.51
N ALA A 378 13.52 -2.14 -19.33
CA ALA A 378 14.46 -2.57 -18.30
C ALA A 378 13.91 -2.28 -16.90
N ALA A 379 14.36 -3.06 -15.92
CA ALA A 379 14.03 -2.88 -14.51
C ALA A 379 15.24 -3.14 -13.61
N VAL A 380 15.45 -2.27 -12.64
CA VAL A 380 16.34 -2.45 -11.50
C VAL A 380 15.48 -2.69 -10.26
N TYR A 381 15.76 -3.77 -9.54
CA TYR A 381 15.20 -4.04 -8.23
C TYR A 381 16.21 -3.54 -7.20
N ASP A 382 15.89 -2.44 -6.53
CA ASP A 382 16.73 -1.77 -5.54
C ASP A 382 16.17 -2.02 -4.15
N TYR A 383 16.61 -3.11 -3.52
CA TYR A 383 16.11 -3.51 -2.22
C TYR A 383 16.64 -2.63 -1.09
N ALA A 384 17.71 -1.85 -1.30
CA ALA A 384 18.21 -0.88 -0.32
C ALA A 384 17.20 0.24 -0.06
N ASN A 385 16.49 0.65 -1.11
CA ASN A 385 15.52 1.74 -1.07
C ASN A 385 14.07 1.26 -1.17
N ASP A 386 13.84 -0.06 -1.17
CA ASP A 386 12.53 -0.66 -1.43
C ASP A 386 11.91 -0.14 -2.74
N GLN A 387 12.67 -0.10 -3.85
CA GLN A 387 12.22 0.45 -5.13
C GLN A 387 12.32 -0.53 -6.30
N MET A 388 11.36 -0.41 -7.23
CA MET A 388 11.50 -0.91 -8.60
C MET A 388 11.75 0.30 -9.51
N VAL A 389 12.91 0.37 -10.16
CA VAL A 389 13.27 1.44 -11.09
C VAL A 389 13.16 0.91 -12.51
N ILE A 390 12.23 1.44 -13.29
CA ILE A 390 11.87 0.91 -14.62
C ILE A 390 12.08 1.93 -15.73
N SER A 391 12.32 1.43 -16.94
CA SER A 391 12.20 2.22 -18.16
C SER A 391 11.60 1.37 -19.27
N VAL A 392 10.93 2.04 -20.20
CA VAL A 392 10.29 1.46 -21.38
C VAL A 392 10.62 2.29 -22.61
N THR A 393 10.45 1.70 -23.78
CA THR A 393 10.53 2.46 -25.04
C THR A 393 9.62 3.67 -25.03
N THR A 394 10.17 4.81 -25.45
CA THR A 394 9.44 6.09 -25.49
C THR A 394 9.39 6.60 -26.92
N PHE A 395 8.19 6.97 -27.40
CA PHE A 395 8.04 7.58 -28.72
C PHE A 395 8.28 9.10 -28.64
N VAL A 396 9.35 9.57 -29.28
CA VAL A 396 9.74 10.99 -29.26
C VAL A 396 10.19 11.41 -30.67
N ASP A 397 9.77 12.60 -31.11
CA ASP A 397 10.15 13.20 -32.40
C ASP A 397 9.90 12.27 -33.62
N GLY A 398 8.82 11.48 -33.57
CA GLY A 398 8.43 10.60 -34.67
C GLY A 398 9.20 9.27 -34.73
N SER A 399 9.99 8.94 -33.69
CA SER A 399 10.76 7.70 -33.62
C SER A 399 10.71 7.06 -32.23
N TRP A 400 10.95 5.75 -32.16
CA TRP A 400 11.08 5.03 -30.90
C TRP A 400 12.49 5.20 -30.34
N ARG A 401 12.58 5.63 -29.08
CA ARG A 401 13.80 5.66 -28.30
C ARG A 401 13.90 4.37 -27.45
N PRO A 402 15.05 3.69 -27.42
CA PRO A 402 15.26 2.54 -26.54
C PRO A 402 15.05 2.89 -25.06
N ALA A 403 14.58 1.94 -24.26
CA ALA A 403 14.35 2.12 -22.83
C ALA A 403 15.62 2.51 -22.07
N HIS A 404 16.75 1.85 -22.33
CA HIS A 404 18.03 2.19 -21.70
C HIS A 404 18.51 3.62 -21.98
N ALA A 405 18.01 4.26 -23.05
CA ALA A 405 18.28 5.65 -23.41
C ALA A 405 17.09 6.59 -23.15
N SER A 406 16.03 6.10 -22.51
CA SER A 406 14.82 6.84 -22.16
C SER A 406 14.83 7.21 -20.67
N PRO A 407 13.91 8.09 -20.21
CA PRO A 407 13.78 8.37 -18.78
C PRO A 407 13.47 7.10 -17.97
N TRP A 408 13.96 7.08 -16.73
CA TRP A 408 13.70 6.01 -15.76
C TRP A 408 12.80 6.51 -14.64
N PHE A 409 11.98 5.61 -14.13
CA PHE A 409 10.96 5.90 -13.14
C PHE A 409 11.10 4.95 -11.95
N SER A 410 11.18 5.47 -10.74
CA SER A 410 11.16 4.67 -9.53
C SER A 410 9.74 4.55 -8.99
N MET A 411 9.42 3.38 -8.46
CA MET A 411 8.18 3.09 -7.76
C MET A 411 8.53 2.43 -6.44
N ASP A 412 8.08 3.04 -5.33
CA ASP A 412 8.25 2.50 -3.98
C ASP A 412 7.45 1.20 -3.87
N THR A 413 8.13 0.09 -3.63
CA THR A 413 7.59 -1.28 -3.52
C THR A 413 6.52 -1.43 -2.45
N LYS A 414 6.36 -0.50 -1.51
CA LYS A 414 5.22 -0.44 -0.56
C LYS A 414 3.88 -0.32 -1.26
N TRP A 415 3.82 0.18 -2.50
CA TRP A 415 2.62 0.15 -3.33
C TRP A 415 2.13 -1.28 -3.70
N LEU A 416 2.99 -2.29 -3.55
CA LEU A 416 2.62 -3.71 -3.58
C LEU A 416 1.82 -4.10 -2.34
N GLY A 417 2.05 -3.42 -1.21
CA GLY A 417 1.14 -3.40 -0.07
C GLY A 417 -0.09 -2.61 -0.48
N ALA A 418 -1.26 -3.27 -0.47
CA ALA A 418 -2.49 -2.76 -1.08
C ALA A 418 -2.77 -1.26 -0.79
N PRO A 419 -2.58 -0.33 -1.76
CA PRO A 419 -3.28 0.94 -1.70
C PRO A 419 -4.78 0.66 -1.55
N ASN A 420 -5.48 1.47 -0.76
CA ASN A 420 -6.91 1.28 -0.57
C ASN A 420 -7.64 1.85 -1.78
N ASP A 421 -7.68 1.07 -2.86
CA ASP A 421 -8.31 1.46 -4.12
C ASP A 421 -9.85 1.31 -4.11
N PHE A 422 -10.45 0.99 -2.95
CA PHE A 422 -11.91 1.02 -2.85
C PHE A 422 -12.39 2.45 -3.07
N PRO A 423 -13.32 2.70 -4.00
CA PRO A 423 -13.91 4.02 -4.13
C PRO A 423 -14.59 4.37 -2.79
N ILE A 424 -14.44 5.61 -2.34
CA ILE A 424 -15.26 6.12 -1.23
C ILE A 424 -16.72 6.05 -1.70
N THR A 425 -17.53 5.29 -0.98
CA THR A 425 -18.95 5.11 -1.31
C THR A 425 -19.84 5.87 -0.33
N SER A 426 -21.03 6.27 -0.77
CA SER A 426 -22.04 6.88 0.11
C SER A 426 -23.17 5.86 0.34
N PRO A 427 -23.05 4.97 1.34
CA PRO A 427 -24.02 3.90 1.54
C PRO A 427 -25.39 4.47 1.90
N THR A 428 -26.47 3.89 1.34
CA THR A 428 -27.83 4.31 1.67
C THR A 428 -28.22 3.83 3.07
N PRO A 429 -28.66 4.72 3.98
CA PRO A 429 -29.11 4.32 5.30
C PRO A 429 -30.47 3.62 5.24
N LYS A 430 -30.60 2.50 5.97
CA LYS A 430 -31.87 1.78 6.14
C LYS A 430 -32.26 1.79 7.61
N LEU A 431 -33.42 2.36 7.93
CA LEU A 431 -33.97 2.30 9.28
C LEU A 431 -34.23 0.85 9.68
N VAL A 432 -33.63 0.40 10.79
CA VAL A 432 -33.76 -0.97 11.32
C VAL A 432 -34.33 -1.02 12.73
N GLY A 433 -34.36 0.10 13.45
CA GLY A 433 -34.97 0.19 14.77
C GLY A 433 -35.31 1.63 15.16
N SER A 434 -36.31 1.80 16.01
CA SER A 434 -36.70 3.11 16.53
C SER A 434 -37.31 3.00 17.92
N VAL A 435 -37.07 4.01 18.74
CA VAL A 435 -37.67 4.24 20.05
C VAL A 435 -38.10 5.71 20.14
N SER A 436 -38.77 6.12 21.22
CA SER A 436 -39.11 7.54 21.41
C SER A 436 -37.83 8.40 21.43
N GLY A 437 -37.69 9.30 20.45
CA GLY A 437 -36.53 10.20 20.33
C GLY A 437 -35.27 9.59 19.70
N GLY A 438 -35.25 8.28 19.42
CA GLY A 438 -34.05 7.58 18.93
C GLY A 438 -34.31 6.67 17.73
N SER A 439 -33.33 6.55 16.85
CA SER A 439 -33.41 5.68 15.66
C SER A 439 -32.08 5.02 15.35
N ARG A 440 -32.13 3.80 14.81
CA ARG A 440 -30.98 3.00 14.38
C ARG A 440 -31.09 2.68 12.89
N TYR A 441 -30.00 2.90 12.18
CA TYR A 441 -29.86 2.62 10.75
C TYR A 441 -28.75 1.59 10.52
N SER A 442 -28.95 0.71 9.54
CA SER A 442 -27.87 -0.06 8.94
C SER A 442 -27.41 0.61 7.64
N MET A 443 -26.13 0.47 7.33
CA MET A 443 -25.53 1.03 6.12
C MET A 443 -25.21 -0.10 5.13
N ALA A 444 -25.80 -0.04 3.93
CA ALA A 444 -25.68 -1.10 2.95
C ALA A 444 -24.20 -1.41 2.60
N GLY A 445 -23.84 -2.70 2.57
CA GLY A 445 -22.47 -3.13 2.26
C GLY A 445 -21.46 -2.94 3.39
N THR A 446 -21.91 -2.62 4.60
CA THR A 446 -21.05 -2.37 5.77
C THR A 446 -21.54 -3.17 6.99
N ASN A 447 -20.71 -3.27 8.02
CA ASN A 447 -21.07 -3.80 9.34
C ASN A 447 -21.33 -2.69 10.39
N ILE A 448 -21.34 -1.41 10.01
CA ILE A 448 -21.55 -0.31 10.97
C ILE A 448 -23.04 -0.03 11.20
N SER A 449 -23.41 0.20 12.45
CA SER A 449 -24.73 0.77 12.82
C SER A 449 -24.61 2.28 13.02
N VAL A 450 -25.62 3.04 12.59
CA VAL A 450 -25.69 4.49 12.84
C VAL A 450 -26.87 4.80 13.75
N LEU A 451 -26.62 5.50 14.85
CA LEU A 451 -27.65 5.90 15.80
C LEU A 451 -27.90 7.41 15.71
N HIS A 452 -29.16 7.82 15.77
CA HIS A 452 -29.54 9.19 16.10
C HIS A 452 -30.27 9.18 17.43
N LEU A 453 -29.76 9.93 18.39
CA LEU A 453 -30.26 10.00 19.77
C LEU A 453 -30.60 11.45 20.08
N ARG A 454 -31.81 11.74 20.57
CA ARG A 454 -32.25 13.11 20.86
C ARG A 454 -32.89 13.22 22.24
N GLY A 455 -32.44 14.18 23.03
CA GLY A 455 -33.00 14.48 24.35
C GLY A 455 -31.94 14.99 25.32
N SER A 456 -32.27 14.95 26.61
CA SER A 456 -31.27 15.06 27.68
C SER A 456 -30.27 13.90 27.64
N ALA A 457 -29.14 14.05 28.33
CA ALA A 457 -28.14 12.99 28.45
C ALA A 457 -28.76 11.63 28.89
N PHE A 458 -29.63 11.64 29.89
CA PHE A 458 -30.33 10.45 30.36
C PHE A 458 -31.23 9.82 29.29
N GLU A 459 -32.02 10.63 28.59
CA GLU A 459 -32.93 10.14 27.52
C GLU A 459 -32.14 9.55 26.35
N MET A 460 -31.07 10.21 25.91
CA MET A 460 -30.17 9.67 24.88
C MET A 460 -29.53 8.36 25.32
N GLY A 461 -29.19 8.23 26.61
CA GLY A 461 -28.71 6.98 27.19
C GLY A 461 -29.74 5.86 27.07
N GLN A 462 -30.99 6.12 27.48
CA GLN A 462 -32.08 5.14 27.34
C GLN A 462 -32.30 4.72 25.89
N GLN A 463 -32.17 5.64 24.95
CA GLN A 463 -32.30 5.34 23.53
C GLN A 463 -31.16 4.45 23.05
N TYR A 464 -29.91 4.77 23.39
CA TYR A 464 -28.73 3.95 23.04
C TYR A 464 -28.89 2.53 23.57
N GLY A 465 -29.13 2.38 24.88
CA GLY A 465 -29.28 1.06 25.51
C GLY A 465 -30.40 0.23 24.90
N SER A 466 -31.50 0.85 24.46
CA SER A 466 -32.61 0.13 23.84
C SER A 466 -32.33 -0.26 22.39
N LEU A 467 -31.66 0.58 21.61
CA LEU A 467 -31.41 0.37 20.18
C LEU A 467 -30.26 -0.60 19.92
N MET A 468 -29.34 -0.75 20.88
CA MET A 468 -28.15 -1.61 20.80
C MET A 468 -28.15 -2.69 21.89
N ARG A 469 -29.32 -3.04 22.43
CA ARG A 469 -29.44 -3.98 23.56
C ARG A 469 -28.71 -5.29 23.31
N GLU A 470 -28.95 -5.91 22.15
CA GLU A 470 -28.40 -7.23 21.81
C GLU A 470 -26.88 -7.18 21.66
N GLU A 471 -26.36 -6.17 20.97
CA GLU A 471 -24.93 -5.99 20.78
C GLU A 471 -24.21 -5.64 22.08
N ILE A 472 -24.84 -4.84 22.95
CA ILE A 472 -24.31 -4.49 24.26
C ILE A 472 -24.27 -5.73 25.17
N ASP A 473 -25.36 -6.49 25.24
CA ASP A 473 -25.45 -7.73 26.04
C ASP A 473 -24.39 -8.75 25.62
N GLN A 474 -24.07 -8.82 24.33
CA GLN A 474 -23.01 -9.67 23.82
C GLN A 474 -21.60 -9.10 24.08
N LEU A 475 -21.35 -7.85 23.70
CA LEU A 475 -19.99 -7.28 23.67
C LEU A 475 -19.39 -7.13 25.07
N TRP A 476 -20.20 -6.74 26.06
CA TRP A 476 -19.71 -6.34 27.37
C TRP A 476 -19.09 -7.48 28.19
N PRO A 477 -19.75 -8.65 28.33
CA PRO A 477 -19.13 -9.81 28.97
C PRO A 477 -17.90 -10.30 28.21
N GLU A 478 -17.94 -10.30 26.87
CA GLU A 478 -16.80 -10.69 26.04
C GLU A 478 -15.59 -9.78 26.26
N MET A 479 -15.81 -8.46 26.32
CA MET A 479 -14.78 -7.46 26.61
C MET A 479 -14.17 -7.67 27.99
N LEU A 480 -14.97 -7.79 29.05
CA LEU A 480 -14.46 -8.01 30.41
C LEU A 480 -13.66 -9.31 30.53
N ASN A 481 -14.13 -10.39 29.90
CA ASN A 481 -13.42 -11.67 29.87
C ASN A 481 -12.11 -11.57 29.09
N PHE A 482 -12.14 -10.92 27.92
CA PHE A 482 -10.95 -10.71 27.09
C PHE A 482 -9.89 -9.90 27.83
N ILE A 483 -10.28 -8.75 28.42
CA ILE A 483 -9.37 -7.88 29.16
C ILE A 483 -8.78 -8.62 30.37
N SER A 484 -9.61 -9.39 31.08
CA SER A 484 -9.16 -10.17 32.24
C SER A 484 -8.20 -11.29 31.84
N ALA A 485 -8.45 -11.98 30.73
CA ALA A 485 -7.60 -13.06 30.23
C ALA A 485 -6.23 -12.55 29.73
N HIS A 486 -6.19 -11.35 29.16
CA HIS A 486 -5.00 -10.73 28.58
C HIS A 486 -4.46 -9.57 29.44
N ALA A 487 -4.82 -9.52 30.72
CA ALA A 487 -4.51 -8.40 31.61
C ALA A 487 -3.01 -8.09 31.69
N LYS A 488 -2.16 -9.12 31.65
CA LYS A 488 -0.69 -8.94 31.70
C LYS A 488 -0.16 -8.19 30.49
N ASP A 489 -0.73 -8.44 29.32
CA ASP A 489 -0.28 -7.86 28.06
C ASP A 489 -0.88 -6.46 27.87
N ILE A 490 -2.20 -6.34 28.09
CA ILE A 490 -2.95 -5.07 27.96
C ILE A 490 -2.43 -4.01 28.93
N PHE A 491 -2.13 -4.39 30.17
CA PHE A 491 -1.67 -3.47 31.22
C PHE A 491 -0.16 -3.50 31.44
N SER A 492 0.60 -4.07 30.50
CA SER A 492 2.06 -4.24 30.59
C SER A 492 2.80 -2.92 30.82
N ASP A 493 2.26 -1.84 30.27
CA ASP A 493 2.81 -0.50 30.34
C ASP A 493 2.42 0.29 31.61
N LEU A 494 1.46 -0.20 32.41
CA LEU A 494 1.05 0.50 33.63
C LEU A 494 2.18 0.56 34.68
N PRO A 495 2.15 1.56 35.58
CA PRO A 495 3.03 1.63 36.75
C PRO A 495 3.03 0.31 37.54
N ALA A 496 4.18 -0.04 38.11
CA ALA A 496 4.38 -1.35 38.76
C ALA A 496 3.37 -1.62 39.88
N ASP A 497 3.05 -0.61 40.69
CA ASP A 497 2.04 -0.67 41.74
C ASP A 497 0.64 -0.95 41.21
N MET A 498 0.26 -0.34 40.07
CA MET A 498 -1.02 -0.61 39.42
C MET A 498 -1.07 -2.02 38.81
N ARG A 499 0.04 -2.50 38.22
CA ARG A 499 0.15 -3.89 37.74
C ARG A 499 0.04 -4.89 38.89
N GLU A 500 0.72 -4.64 40.00
CA GLU A 500 0.59 -5.45 41.22
C GLU A 500 -0.83 -5.42 41.80
N PHE A 501 -1.50 -4.25 41.75
CA PHE A 501 -2.89 -4.12 42.17
C PHE A 501 -3.82 -4.97 41.29
N ILE A 502 -3.66 -4.94 39.97
CA ILE A 502 -4.44 -5.75 39.02
C ILE A 502 -4.16 -7.24 39.24
N GLU A 503 -2.90 -7.65 39.43
CA GLU A 503 -2.55 -9.05 39.70
C GLU A 503 -3.16 -9.54 41.02
N LYS A 504 -3.22 -8.69 42.04
CA LYS A 504 -3.73 -9.04 43.37
C LYS A 504 -5.24 -9.01 43.48
N TYR A 505 -5.91 -8.04 42.84
CA TYR A 505 -7.33 -7.76 43.04
C TYR A 505 -8.18 -7.94 41.77
N GLY A 506 -7.55 -8.13 40.61
CA GLY A 506 -8.21 -8.35 39.32
C GLY A 506 -8.63 -7.05 38.61
N VAL A 507 -8.93 -7.18 37.32
CA VAL A 507 -9.38 -6.08 36.44
C VAL A 507 -10.63 -5.36 36.97
N PRO A 508 -11.67 -6.04 37.49
CA PRO A 508 -12.85 -5.33 38.02
C PRO A 508 -12.53 -4.37 39.17
N ALA A 509 -11.55 -4.73 40.03
CA ALA A 509 -11.12 -3.86 41.12
C ALA A 509 -10.35 -2.63 40.59
N ALA A 510 -9.54 -2.80 39.55
CA ALA A 510 -8.83 -1.70 38.90
C ALA A 510 -9.79 -0.72 38.20
N LEU A 511 -10.81 -1.23 37.52
CA LEU A 511 -11.87 -0.39 36.93
C LEU A 511 -12.68 0.33 38.02
N GLN A 512 -12.99 -0.33 39.14
CA GLN A 512 -13.64 0.34 40.27
C GLN A 512 -12.77 1.44 40.87
N LEU A 513 -11.47 1.18 41.07
CA LEU A 513 -10.54 2.20 41.54
C LEU A 513 -10.52 3.41 40.59
N THR A 514 -10.46 3.14 39.28
CA THR A 514 -10.50 4.17 38.23
C THR A 514 -11.79 4.99 38.30
N LEU A 515 -12.94 4.33 38.49
CA LEU A 515 -14.22 5.01 38.71
C LEU A 515 -14.19 5.89 39.95
N ASP A 516 -13.69 5.40 41.08
CA ASP A 516 -13.68 6.14 42.34
C ASP A 516 -12.82 7.41 42.26
N VAL A 517 -11.68 7.35 41.57
CA VAL A 517 -10.74 8.49 41.47
C VAL A 517 -11.11 9.50 40.38
N THR A 518 -11.84 9.08 39.35
CA THR A 518 -12.29 9.96 38.26
C THR A 518 -13.64 10.61 38.56
N SER A 519 -14.53 9.93 39.29
CA SER A 519 -15.89 10.40 39.58
C SER A 519 -16.00 11.83 40.12
N PRO A 520 -15.12 12.32 41.02
CA PRO A 520 -15.19 13.70 41.50
C PRO A 520 -14.95 14.76 40.42
N PHE A 521 -14.33 14.40 39.31
CA PHE A 521 -13.99 15.28 38.20
C PHE A 521 -14.91 15.10 36.98
N THR A 522 -15.60 13.96 36.89
CA THR A 522 -16.52 13.64 35.80
C THR A 522 -17.83 14.42 35.95
N PRO A 523 -18.20 15.28 34.97
CA PRO A 523 -19.47 15.99 34.99
C PRO A 523 -20.68 15.07 35.07
N ARG A 524 -21.76 15.56 35.70
CA ARG A 524 -22.95 14.75 36.01
C ARG A 524 -23.65 14.17 34.77
N HIS A 525 -23.64 14.87 33.65
CA HIS A 525 -24.33 14.41 32.43
C HIS A 525 -23.77 13.10 31.89
N TRP A 526 -22.48 12.80 32.11
CA TRP A 526 -21.91 11.49 31.75
C TRP A 526 -22.52 10.35 32.56
N PHE A 527 -22.70 10.54 33.86
CA PHE A 527 -23.40 9.58 34.70
C PHE A 527 -24.87 9.44 34.29
N ASP A 528 -25.54 10.54 33.97
CA ASP A 528 -26.93 10.48 33.50
C ASP A 528 -27.04 9.70 32.19
N LEU A 529 -26.10 9.88 31.25
CA LEU A 529 -26.02 9.12 30.00
C LEU A 529 -25.80 7.61 30.25
N MET A 530 -24.90 7.26 31.17
CA MET A 530 -24.62 5.87 31.56
C MET A 530 -25.80 5.22 32.31
N ASP A 531 -26.41 5.93 33.25
CA ASP A 531 -27.60 5.52 33.99
C ASP A 531 -28.77 5.28 33.02
N GLY A 532 -28.96 6.17 32.06
CA GLY A 532 -29.94 6.03 30.98
C GLY A 532 -29.72 4.74 30.18
N MET A 533 -28.47 4.50 29.75
CA MET A 533 -28.11 3.31 28.99
C MET A 533 -28.31 2.02 29.78
N SER A 534 -27.99 2.00 31.08
CA SER A 534 -28.24 0.84 31.95
C SER A 534 -29.72 0.46 32.01
N ASN A 535 -30.62 1.45 32.07
CA ASN A 535 -32.06 1.20 32.22
C ASN A 535 -32.68 0.41 31.07
N THR A 536 -32.07 0.43 29.88
CA THR A 536 -32.66 -0.16 28.68
C THR A 536 -31.77 -1.18 27.99
N SER A 537 -30.47 -1.23 28.29
CA SER A 537 -29.53 -2.24 27.73
C SER A 537 -29.58 -3.59 28.43
N GLY A 538 -30.04 -3.65 29.68
CA GLY A 538 -29.99 -4.87 30.50
C GLY A 538 -28.64 -5.10 31.19
N VAL A 539 -27.65 -4.22 30.98
CA VAL A 539 -26.36 -4.25 31.67
C VAL A 539 -26.45 -3.46 32.98
N ASN A 540 -25.82 -3.99 34.03
CA ASN A 540 -25.79 -3.35 35.34
C ASN A 540 -25.06 -2.00 35.27
N VAL A 541 -25.66 -0.95 35.84
CA VAL A 541 -25.10 0.41 35.86
C VAL A 541 -23.68 0.47 36.41
N THR A 542 -23.35 -0.37 37.39
CA THR A 542 -22.01 -0.45 37.98
C THR A 542 -21.00 -0.98 36.98
N ASP A 543 -21.37 -1.98 36.20
CA ASP A 543 -20.51 -2.51 35.16
C ASP A 543 -20.34 -1.44 34.07
N ILE A 544 -21.42 -0.71 33.74
CA ILE A 544 -21.38 0.45 32.82
C ILE A 544 -20.37 1.50 33.24
N HIS A 545 -20.48 1.99 34.47
CA HIS A 545 -19.58 3.00 35.02
C HIS A 545 -18.12 2.55 35.05
N ARG A 546 -17.87 1.24 35.19
CA ARG A 546 -16.51 0.67 35.23
C ARG A 546 -15.92 0.53 33.83
N LEU A 547 -16.57 -0.22 32.94
CA LEU A 547 -15.96 -0.62 31.67
C LEU A 547 -15.76 0.54 30.71
N ILE A 548 -16.61 1.58 30.75
CA ILE A 548 -16.45 2.77 29.91
C ILE A 548 -15.13 3.50 30.21
N LEU A 549 -14.61 3.39 31.44
CA LEU A 549 -13.33 4.00 31.84
C LEU A 549 -12.11 3.17 31.45
N PHE A 550 -12.28 2.04 30.76
CA PHE A 550 -11.17 1.21 30.25
C PHE A 550 -10.12 1.99 29.43
N PRO A 551 -10.48 2.98 28.58
CA PRO A 551 -9.50 3.79 27.87
C PRO A 551 -8.48 4.49 28.78
N GLU A 552 -8.82 4.77 30.04
CA GLU A 552 -7.89 5.37 31.01
C GLU A 552 -6.77 4.42 31.46
N LEU A 553 -6.89 3.12 31.17
CA LEU A 553 -5.97 2.08 31.61
C LEU A 553 -5.15 1.46 30.48
N VAL A 554 -5.37 1.86 29.22
CA VAL A 554 -4.78 1.19 28.06
C VAL A 554 -4.10 2.15 27.10
N LYS A 555 -3.28 1.59 26.22
CA LYS A 555 -2.61 2.32 25.15
C LYS A 555 -2.90 1.71 23.80
N ALA A 556 -3.03 2.57 22.80
CA ALA A 556 -3.14 2.21 21.39
C ALA A 556 -2.01 2.89 20.60
N SER A 557 -1.82 2.47 19.35
CA SER A 557 -1.16 3.31 18.35
C SER A 557 -2.22 4.08 17.57
N CYS A 558 -1.91 5.29 17.14
CA CYS A 558 -2.79 6.02 16.23
C CYS A 558 -1.97 6.99 15.39
N THR A 559 -2.52 7.39 14.24
CA THR A 559 -1.99 8.48 13.42
C THR A 559 -2.96 9.65 13.42
N ASN A 560 -2.42 10.88 13.56
CA ASN A 560 -3.16 12.14 13.44
C ASN A 560 -2.56 12.98 12.32
N ILE A 561 -3.41 13.55 11.46
CA ILE A 561 -3.01 14.52 10.43
C ILE A 561 -4.04 15.65 10.43
N GLY A 562 -3.58 16.90 10.35
CA GLY A 562 -4.41 18.06 10.05
C GLY A 562 -3.74 18.89 8.96
N ALA A 563 -4.47 19.14 7.88
CA ALA A 563 -4.00 19.84 6.69
C ALA A 563 -5.04 20.89 6.27
N TRP A 564 -4.58 22.05 5.82
CA TRP A 564 -5.42 23.12 5.27
C TRP A 564 -4.62 23.96 4.29
N GLY A 565 -5.22 25.02 3.72
CA GLY A 565 -4.50 26.02 2.93
C GLY A 565 -3.58 25.43 1.86
N ALA A 566 -2.28 25.68 1.97
CA ALA A 566 -1.29 25.23 0.98
C ALA A 566 -1.01 23.73 0.99
N ALA A 567 -1.46 22.98 2.00
CA ALA A 567 -1.23 21.54 2.10
C ALA A 567 -2.30 20.71 1.38
N THR A 568 -3.50 21.26 1.19
CA THR A 568 -4.64 20.56 0.61
C THR A 568 -4.75 20.84 -0.89
N ALA A 569 -5.54 20.03 -1.61
CA ALA A 569 -5.83 20.26 -3.02
C ALA A 569 -6.50 21.63 -3.26
N ALA A 570 -6.45 22.13 -4.50
CA ALA A 570 -7.09 23.40 -4.82
C ALA A 570 -8.61 23.34 -4.57
N GLY A 571 -9.11 24.17 -3.64
CA GLY A 571 -10.54 24.22 -3.28
C GLY A 571 -10.94 23.33 -2.11
N THR A 572 -10.02 22.58 -1.51
CA THR A 572 -10.27 21.90 -0.21
C THR A 572 -9.98 22.83 0.96
N GLU A 573 -10.95 22.94 1.88
CA GLU A 573 -10.80 23.54 3.21
C GLU A 573 -9.97 22.62 4.13
N LEU A 574 -10.10 22.81 5.44
CA LEU A 574 -9.55 21.95 6.48
C LEU A 574 -9.88 20.48 6.25
N LEU A 575 -8.86 19.63 6.35
CA LEU A 575 -8.95 18.19 6.35
C LEU A 575 -8.21 17.64 7.56
N ALA A 576 -8.82 16.69 8.27
CA ALA A 576 -8.16 16.00 9.36
C ALA A 576 -8.38 14.48 9.30
N LEU A 577 -7.32 13.71 9.51
CA LEU A 577 -7.33 12.25 9.58
C LEU A 577 -7.05 11.79 11.00
N ARG A 578 -7.84 10.82 11.45
CA ARG A 578 -7.59 10.03 12.65
C ARG A 578 -7.66 8.54 12.30
N ALA A 579 -6.60 7.79 12.64
CA ALA A 579 -6.52 6.36 12.35
C ALA A 579 -6.15 5.58 13.62
N LEU A 580 -6.99 4.64 14.07
CA LEU A 580 -6.83 3.87 15.33
C LEU A 580 -6.21 2.51 15.09
N ASP A 581 -5.06 2.28 15.70
CA ASP A 581 -4.34 1.00 15.73
C ASP A 581 -4.42 0.40 17.14
N PHE A 582 -5.42 -0.47 17.35
CA PHE A 582 -5.67 -1.11 18.64
C PHE A 582 -5.76 -2.64 18.57
N GLY A 583 -5.69 -3.22 17.36
CA GLY A 583 -5.68 -4.66 17.14
C GLY A 583 -7.04 -5.22 16.69
N LEU A 584 -6.97 -6.29 15.89
CA LEU A 584 -8.15 -6.99 15.35
C LEU A 584 -8.64 -8.15 16.21
N ASP A 585 -7.95 -8.44 17.31
CA ASP A 585 -8.26 -9.47 18.30
C ASP A 585 -9.25 -8.98 19.37
N LEU A 586 -9.44 -7.67 19.49
CA LEU A 586 -10.39 -7.07 20.42
C LEU A 586 -11.84 -7.38 20.04
N PRO A 587 -12.70 -7.79 20.99
CA PRO A 587 -14.12 -8.01 20.74
C PRO A 587 -14.86 -6.78 20.15
N LEU A 588 -14.34 -5.57 20.36
CA LEU A 588 -14.86 -4.31 19.80
C LEU A 588 -15.14 -4.39 18.30
N ILE A 589 -14.30 -5.10 17.54
CA ILE A 589 -14.39 -5.23 16.08
C ILE A 589 -15.75 -5.71 15.57
N LYS A 590 -16.52 -6.42 16.41
CA LYS A 590 -17.80 -7.03 16.03
C LYS A 590 -18.91 -6.01 15.81
N PHE A 591 -18.92 -4.91 16.59
CA PHE A 591 -20.05 -3.99 16.65
C PHE A 591 -19.62 -2.52 16.59
N PRO A 592 -19.01 -2.06 15.47
CA PRO A 592 -18.75 -0.64 15.28
C PRO A 592 -20.07 0.15 15.14
N VAL A 593 -20.10 1.34 15.71
CA VAL A 593 -21.27 2.22 15.74
C VAL A 593 -20.85 3.67 15.54
N LEU A 594 -21.55 4.39 14.66
CA LEU A 594 -21.51 5.86 14.60
C LEU A 594 -22.69 6.41 15.39
N VAL A 595 -22.43 7.14 16.47
CA VAL A 595 -23.46 7.66 17.37
C VAL A 595 -23.61 9.16 17.18
N ASN A 596 -24.77 9.60 16.70
CA ASN A 596 -25.15 10.99 16.52
C ASN A 596 -26.01 11.44 17.70
N PHE A 597 -25.46 12.33 18.53
CA PHE A 597 -26.14 12.91 19.68
C PHE A 597 -26.76 14.26 19.31
N HIS A 598 -28.01 14.46 19.71
CA HIS A 598 -28.79 15.68 19.51
C HIS A 598 -29.32 16.19 20.86
N PRO A 599 -28.46 16.81 21.69
CA PRO A 599 -28.87 17.23 23.02
C PRO A 599 -29.94 18.33 22.96
N THR A 600 -30.92 18.26 23.85
CA THR A 600 -31.98 19.28 23.98
C THR A 600 -31.82 20.17 25.22
N ASP A 601 -30.90 19.81 26.10
CA ASP A 601 -30.57 20.50 27.35
C ASP A 601 -29.33 21.41 27.24
N GLY A 602 -28.78 21.56 26.04
CA GLY A 602 -27.66 22.46 25.72
C GLY A 602 -26.58 21.77 24.91
N GLY A 603 -25.78 22.54 24.17
CA GLY A 603 -24.69 22.01 23.34
C GLY A 603 -25.06 21.73 21.88
N ALA A 604 -24.06 21.33 21.12
CA ALA A 604 -24.12 21.06 19.69
C ALA A 604 -24.50 19.60 19.40
N SER A 605 -25.13 19.37 18.25
CA SER A 605 -25.24 18.01 17.73
C SER A 605 -23.84 17.53 17.37
N HIS A 606 -23.52 16.26 17.66
CA HIS A 606 -22.19 15.73 17.41
C HIS A 606 -22.21 14.22 17.14
N SER A 607 -21.23 13.78 16.37
CA SER A 607 -21.08 12.41 15.90
C SER A 607 -19.80 11.80 16.43
N VAL A 608 -19.90 10.59 16.97
CA VAL A 608 -18.76 9.85 17.54
C VAL A 608 -18.70 8.45 16.92
N LEU A 609 -17.55 8.10 16.35
CA LEU A 609 -17.27 6.75 15.90
C LEU A 609 -16.77 5.91 17.09
N SER A 610 -17.53 4.89 17.44
CA SER A 610 -17.38 4.09 18.67
C SER A 610 -17.82 2.63 18.42
N TRP A 611 -18.09 1.89 19.49
CA TRP A 611 -18.59 0.52 19.49
C TRP A 611 -19.81 0.39 20.41
N ALA A 612 -20.57 -0.70 20.29
CA ALA A 612 -21.81 -0.89 21.04
C ALA A 612 -21.64 -0.70 22.57
N GLY A 613 -22.24 0.38 23.10
CA GLY A 613 -22.21 0.71 24.53
C GLY A 613 -20.95 1.46 24.99
N VAL A 614 -19.96 1.69 24.15
CA VAL A 614 -18.80 2.52 24.51
C VAL A 614 -19.15 4.00 24.34
N LEU A 615 -18.93 4.79 25.40
CA LEU A 615 -19.20 6.24 25.44
C LEU A 615 -17.88 7.04 25.47
N GLY A 616 -17.97 8.34 25.18
CA GLY A 616 -16.81 9.22 25.01
C GLY A 616 -16.29 9.22 23.57
N ALA A 617 -15.51 10.25 23.22
CA ALA A 617 -14.97 10.43 21.88
C ALA A 617 -13.46 10.20 21.86
N VAL A 618 -13.03 9.24 21.03
CA VAL A 618 -11.65 9.17 20.51
C VAL A 618 -11.61 9.59 19.03
N THR A 619 -12.78 9.77 18.41
CA THR A 619 -12.99 10.11 16.99
C THR A 619 -14.37 10.76 16.88
N GLY A 620 -14.45 12.02 16.50
CA GLY A 620 -15.75 12.65 16.29
C GLY A 620 -15.69 14.08 15.81
N MET A 621 -16.83 14.58 15.36
CA MET A 621 -17.04 15.95 14.90
C MET A 621 -18.40 16.50 15.33
N SER A 622 -18.57 17.81 15.33
CA SER A 622 -19.80 18.48 15.76
C SER A 622 -20.38 19.42 14.70
N SER A 623 -21.67 19.72 14.86
CA SER A 623 -22.39 20.70 14.04
C SER A 623 -21.85 22.13 14.20
N SER A 624 -21.03 22.38 15.22
CA SER A 624 -20.34 23.66 15.42
C SER A 624 -19.05 23.78 14.61
N GLY A 625 -18.70 22.79 13.78
CA GLY A 625 -17.47 22.83 12.98
C GLY A 625 -16.21 22.34 13.70
N MET A 626 -16.34 21.75 14.90
CA MET A 626 -15.22 21.18 15.65
C MET A 626 -15.03 19.69 15.33
N ALA A 627 -13.80 19.20 15.29
CA ALA A 627 -13.49 17.77 15.34
C ALA A 627 -12.31 17.46 16.25
N VAL A 628 -12.28 16.23 16.77
CA VAL A 628 -11.23 15.75 17.68
C VAL A 628 -10.56 14.49 17.13
N THR A 629 -9.23 14.45 17.26
CA THR A 629 -8.39 13.30 16.91
C THR A 629 -7.53 12.92 18.10
N GLU A 630 -7.16 11.64 18.22
CA GLU A 630 -6.40 11.17 19.37
C GLU A 630 -5.35 10.14 18.93
N LYS A 631 -4.17 10.29 19.54
CA LYS A 631 -3.09 9.33 19.54
C LYS A 631 -2.48 9.20 20.92
N VAL A 632 -2.35 7.97 21.42
CA VAL A 632 -1.74 7.74 22.73
C VAL A 632 -0.25 8.08 22.75
N TRP A 633 0.20 8.66 23.86
CA TRP A 633 1.62 8.79 24.19
C TRP A 633 2.13 7.47 24.78
N ARG A 634 2.99 6.77 24.03
CA ARG A 634 3.43 5.41 24.39
C ARG A 634 4.43 5.36 25.55
N ALA A 635 5.04 6.46 26.01
CA ALA A 635 5.88 6.42 27.22
C ALA A 635 5.02 6.57 28.49
N TYR A 636 5.16 5.67 29.47
CA TYR A 636 4.65 5.92 30.83
C TYR A 636 5.75 6.67 31.59
N ASP A 637 5.84 7.98 31.35
CA ASP A 637 6.69 8.89 32.12
C ASP A 637 5.88 9.51 33.28
N GLU A 638 6.49 10.45 34.03
CA GLU A 638 5.81 11.14 35.14
C GLU A 638 4.60 12.00 34.71
N GLU A 639 4.21 11.99 33.42
CA GLU A 639 3.14 12.83 32.87
C GLU A 639 1.72 12.22 32.93
N GLN A 640 1.52 11.09 33.62
CA GLN A 640 0.19 10.46 33.82
C GLN A 640 -0.31 10.52 35.27
N ASN A 641 -1.64 10.55 35.43
CA ASN A 641 -2.37 10.46 36.69
C ASN A 641 -3.82 9.99 36.44
N ILE A 642 -4.26 8.88 37.02
CA ILE A 642 -5.65 8.42 36.82
C ILE A 642 -6.72 9.26 37.54
N ALA A 643 -6.35 10.11 38.50
CA ALA A 643 -7.26 10.98 39.23
C ALA A 643 -7.49 12.31 38.48
N GLY A 644 -8.53 12.34 37.65
CA GLY A 644 -8.89 13.50 36.84
C GLY A 644 -10.15 13.27 36.02
N TYR A 645 -10.44 14.20 35.12
CA TYR A 645 -11.52 14.12 34.15
C TYR A 645 -11.11 13.18 33.00
N PRO A 646 -11.78 12.03 32.80
CA PRO A 646 -11.43 11.09 31.74
C PRO A 646 -11.29 11.74 30.36
N PHE A 647 -10.20 11.43 29.64
CA PHE A 647 -9.82 12.18 28.45
C PHE A 647 -10.84 12.04 27.32
N HIS A 648 -11.40 10.84 27.14
CA HIS A 648 -12.39 10.54 26.11
C HIS A 648 -13.73 11.27 26.36
N PHE A 649 -14.08 11.52 27.62
CA PHE A 649 -15.22 12.38 27.97
C PHE A 649 -14.90 13.86 27.75
N LEU A 650 -13.72 14.33 28.15
CA LEU A 650 -13.28 15.70 27.90
C LEU A 650 -13.28 16.02 26.39
N MET A 651 -12.81 15.09 25.57
CA MET A 651 -12.82 15.20 24.11
C MET A 651 -14.24 15.29 23.55
N GLN A 652 -15.18 14.48 24.04
CA GLN A 652 -16.57 14.59 23.60
C GLN A 652 -17.23 15.88 24.11
N ASP A 653 -16.83 16.37 25.28
CA ASP A 653 -17.28 17.67 25.80
C ASP A 653 -16.82 18.85 24.92
N ILE A 654 -15.69 18.75 24.22
CA ILE A 654 -15.29 19.72 23.19
C ILE A 654 -16.32 19.73 22.06
N LEU A 655 -16.67 18.55 21.54
CA LEU A 655 -17.69 18.41 20.48
C LEU A 655 -19.06 18.90 20.94
N TRP A 656 -19.40 18.67 22.21
CA TRP A 656 -20.67 19.06 22.81
C TRP A 656 -20.77 20.58 23.00
N ASN A 657 -19.72 21.24 23.48
CA ASN A 657 -19.85 22.59 24.04
C ASN A 657 -19.11 23.68 23.28
N ASP A 658 -18.02 23.35 22.60
CA ASP A 658 -17.10 24.35 22.06
C ASP A 658 -17.43 24.65 20.58
N VAL A 659 -17.24 25.90 20.18
CA VAL A 659 -17.55 26.40 18.82
C VAL A 659 -16.33 26.93 18.08
N ASP A 660 -15.18 26.98 18.75
CA ASP A 660 -13.92 27.43 18.18
C ASP A 660 -12.73 26.82 18.95
N THR A 661 -11.54 26.94 18.37
CA THR A 661 -10.30 26.43 18.96
C THR A 661 -9.98 27.09 20.31
N ASP A 662 -10.27 28.38 20.51
CA ASP A 662 -9.90 29.09 21.74
C ASP A 662 -10.68 28.55 22.95
N GLN A 663 -11.98 28.29 22.78
CA GLN A 663 -12.83 27.65 23.79
C GLN A 663 -12.34 26.23 24.09
N ALA A 664 -12.03 25.45 23.05
CA ALA A 664 -11.51 24.09 23.22
C ALA A 664 -10.17 24.06 23.96
N LEU A 665 -9.24 24.97 23.63
CA LEU A 665 -7.97 25.11 24.34
C LEU A 665 -8.18 25.55 25.79
N SER A 666 -9.11 26.46 26.06
CA SER A 666 -9.45 26.89 27.42
C SER A 666 -10.03 25.76 28.26
N ARG A 667 -10.90 24.92 27.67
CA ARG A 667 -11.46 23.72 28.31
C ARG A 667 -10.36 22.72 28.65
N VAL A 668 -9.50 22.40 27.69
CA VAL A 668 -8.37 21.47 27.89
C VAL A 668 -7.38 22.00 28.93
N ALA A 669 -7.09 23.31 28.93
CA ALA A 669 -6.20 23.94 29.89
C ALA A 669 -6.75 23.90 31.33
N SER A 670 -8.07 24.03 31.48
CA SER A 670 -8.75 24.09 32.78
C SER A 670 -9.08 22.73 33.39
N ALA A 671 -9.04 21.66 32.60
CA ALA A 671 -9.36 20.30 33.05
C ALA A 671 -8.25 19.71 33.95
N ASN A 672 -8.65 18.93 34.96
CA ASN A 672 -7.73 18.04 35.66
C ASN A 672 -7.51 16.80 34.80
N ARG A 673 -6.49 16.83 33.94
CA ARG A 673 -6.25 15.81 32.90
C ARG A 673 -5.67 14.53 33.49
N THR A 674 -5.97 13.39 32.87
CA THR A 674 -5.59 12.07 33.39
C THR A 674 -4.35 11.46 32.72
N CYS A 675 -4.37 11.32 31.41
CA CYS A 675 -3.34 10.59 30.66
C CYS A 675 -2.48 11.51 29.80
N ALA A 676 -1.45 10.93 29.18
CA ALA A 676 -0.65 11.59 28.15
C ALA A 676 -1.11 11.13 26.75
N ILE A 677 -1.54 12.08 25.91
CA ILE A 677 -1.94 11.83 24.52
C ILE A 677 -1.51 12.99 23.62
N TRP A 678 -1.50 12.72 22.33
CA TRP A 678 -1.55 13.70 21.27
C TRP A 678 -3.01 13.92 20.89
N LEU A 679 -3.56 15.06 21.29
CA LEU A 679 -4.94 15.48 21.00
C LEU A 679 -4.92 16.47 19.84
N GLY A 680 -5.57 16.14 18.73
CA GLY A 680 -5.77 17.10 17.65
C GLY A 680 -7.17 17.72 17.71
N ILE A 681 -7.25 19.03 17.48
CA ILE A 681 -8.47 19.81 17.44
C ILE A 681 -8.55 20.48 16.07
N ALA A 682 -9.58 20.14 15.30
CA ALA A 682 -9.90 20.75 14.02
C ALA A 682 -11.04 21.77 14.21
N ASP A 683 -10.95 22.89 13.54
CA ASP A 683 -11.88 24.02 13.61
C ASP A 683 -12.11 24.54 12.20
N ARG A 684 -13.26 24.13 11.63
CA ARG A 684 -13.66 24.44 10.25
C ARG A 684 -13.70 25.94 10.00
N ASP A 685 -14.36 26.67 10.89
CA ASP A 685 -14.71 28.07 10.64
C ASP A 685 -13.47 28.99 10.64
N ASN A 686 -12.39 28.56 11.29
CA ASN A 686 -11.09 29.24 11.28
C ASN A 686 -10.03 28.57 10.39
N ASP A 687 -10.41 27.53 9.63
CA ASP A 687 -9.54 26.74 8.75
C ASP A 687 -8.22 26.33 9.42
N GLN A 688 -8.34 25.69 10.59
CA GLN A 688 -7.16 25.41 11.41
C GLN A 688 -7.22 24.06 12.11
N PHE A 689 -6.03 23.48 12.30
CA PHE A 689 -5.80 22.36 13.20
C PHE A 689 -4.78 22.75 14.27
N ARG A 690 -5.00 22.26 15.50
CA ARG A 690 -4.02 22.32 16.59
C ARG A 690 -3.76 20.93 17.10
N LEU A 691 -2.48 20.60 17.21
CA LEU A 691 -2.05 19.37 17.84
C LEU A 691 -1.52 19.68 19.23
N LEU A 692 -2.04 19.00 20.25
CA LEU A 692 -1.68 19.22 21.63
C LEU A 692 -0.87 18.05 22.13
N HIS A 693 0.28 18.33 22.74
CA HIS A 693 0.81 17.41 23.74
C HIS A 693 -0.01 17.61 25.01
N TYR A 694 -0.94 16.71 25.26
CA TYR A 694 -1.86 16.72 26.38
C TYR A 694 -1.32 15.78 27.45
N SER A 695 -1.13 16.26 28.67
CA SER A 695 -0.77 15.39 29.80
C SER A 695 -1.27 15.91 31.14
N TYR A 696 -1.15 15.11 32.21
CA TYR A 696 -1.51 15.56 33.56
C TYR A 696 -0.75 16.83 33.96
N ARG A 697 0.51 16.97 33.54
CA ARG A 697 1.39 18.07 33.98
C ARG A 697 1.35 19.29 33.07
N ARG A 698 1.09 19.12 31.78
CA ARG A 698 1.18 20.22 30.80
C ARG A 698 0.26 20.04 29.61
N VAL A 699 0.04 21.15 28.92
CA VAL A 699 -0.52 21.18 27.57
C VAL A 699 0.38 22.08 26.73
N ASP A 700 1.04 21.47 25.74
CA ASP A 700 1.80 22.21 24.73
C ASP A 700 0.98 22.26 23.44
N VAL A 701 0.70 23.46 22.93
CA VAL A 701 -0.12 23.65 21.72
C VAL A 701 0.78 23.85 20.50
N TYR A 702 0.60 22.98 19.51
CA TYR A 702 1.37 22.98 18.28
C TYR A 702 0.57 23.32 17.03
N ASN A 703 1.28 23.92 16.09
CA ASN A 703 0.88 24.30 14.74
C ASN A 703 2.10 24.10 13.80
N PRO A 704 1.96 24.32 12.48
CA PRO A 704 3.04 24.06 11.52
C PRO A 704 4.30 24.91 11.77
N LYS A 705 4.16 26.03 12.48
CA LYS A 705 5.26 26.97 12.79
C LYS A 705 6.03 26.63 14.05
N ASN A 706 5.51 25.81 14.96
CA ASN A 706 6.19 25.52 16.23
C ASN A 706 6.37 24.02 16.52
N PHE A 707 5.75 23.10 15.76
CA PHE A 707 5.98 21.67 15.96
C PHE A 707 7.47 21.29 15.77
N PRO A 708 8.06 20.46 16.64
CA PRO A 708 9.46 20.03 16.50
C PRO A 708 9.72 19.31 15.16
N VAL A 709 10.92 19.47 14.59
CA VAL A 709 11.37 18.71 13.41
C VAL A 709 12.50 17.78 13.78
N TYR A 710 12.55 16.62 13.13
CA TYR A 710 13.58 15.61 13.33
C TYR A 710 13.94 14.98 11.97
N PRO A 711 14.70 15.70 11.12
CA PRO A 711 15.09 15.19 9.80
C PRO A 711 15.98 13.94 9.90
N PRO A 712 15.86 12.98 8.95
CA PRO A 712 14.98 12.99 7.78
C PRO A 712 13.55 12.48 8.05
N TYR A 713 13.20 12.22 9.31
CA TYR A 713 11.99 11.47 9.68
C TYR A 713 10.75 12.33 9.86
N HIS A 714 10.90 13.65 10.04
CA HIS A 714 9.78 14.58 10.17
C HIS A 714 10.20 16.01 9.83
N ASP A 715 9.63 16.51 8.74
CA ASP A 715 9.87 17.85 8.21
C ASP A 715 8.72 18.81 8.53
N ARG A 716 9.01 20.10 8.37
CA ARG A 716 7.99 21.15 8.42
C ARG A 716 7.38 21.36 7.05
N PHE A 717 6.06 21.38 7.06
CA PHE A 717 5.24 21.70 5.92
C PHE A 717 4.42 22.95 6.24
N GLN A 718 4.15 23.76 5.23
CA GLN A 718 3.21 24.86 5.41
C GLN A 718 1.79 24.28 5.52
N ASP A 719 1.00 24.78 6.47
CA ASP A 719 -0.42 24.44 6.66
C ASP A 719 -0.70 22.93 6.88
N LEU A 720 0.26 22.20 7.47
CA LEU A 720 0.15 20.78 7.80
C LEU A 720 0.82 20.45 9.14
N VAL A 721 0.14 19.67 9.97
CA VAL A 721 0.69 19.09 11.22
C VAL A 721 0.32 17.61 11.27
N PHE A 722 1.27 16.75 11.61
CA PHE A 722 1.05 15.30 11.64
C PHE A 722 1.91 14.61 12.69
N VAL A 723 1.40 13.50 13.20
CA VAL A 723 2.11 12.56 14.08
C VAL A 723 1.74 11.14 13.68
N ASP A 724 2.75 10.30 13.46
CA ASP A 724 2.60 8.92 12.99
C ASP A 724 2.25 7.93 14.10
N LYS A 725 1.96 6.67 13.75
CA LYS A 725 1.58 5.62 14.72
C LYS A 725 2.66 5.21 15.72
N HIS A 726 3.89 5.71 15.60
CA HIS A 726 5.03 5.27 16.40
C HIS A 726 5.21 6.09 17.69
N VAL A 727 6.18 5.68 18.51
CA VAL A 727 6.62 6.43 19.69
C VAL A 727 7.27 7.74 19.22
N GLN A 728 6.94 8.86 19.88
CA GLN A 728 7.48 10.17 19.50
C GLN A 728 8.73 10.53 20.34
N PRO A 729 9.76 11.16 19.74
CA PRO A 729 9.90 11.46 18.32
C PRO A 729 10.13 10.20 17.47
N SER A 730 9.39 10.08 16.37
CA SER A 730 9.48 8.93 15.47
C SER A 730 10.73 8.98 14.60
N HIS A 731 11.31 7.80 14.33
CA HIS A 731 12.43 7.64 13.39
C HIS A 731 11.98 6.86 12.14
N HIS A 732 10.69 6.89 11.83
CA HIS A 732 10.11 6.17 10.70
C HIS A 732 9.79 7.14 9.55
N MET A 733 10.34 6.90 8.36
CA MET A 733 10.24 7.84 7.24
C MET A 733 8.87 7.84 6.54
N CYS A 734 8.15 6.72 6.56
CA CYS A 734 6.95 6.51 5.74
C CYS A 734 5.92 7.65 5.81
N LEU A 735 5.53 8.13 7.00
CA LEU A 735 4.52 9.20 7.06
C LEU A 735 5.07 10.53 6.54
N ASN A 736 6.34 10.85 6.80
CA ASN A 736 6.98 12.06 6.26
C ASN A 736 7.07 12.02 4.72
N GLU A 737 7.42 10.88 4.14
CA GLU A 737 7.44 10.67 2.68
C GLU A 737 6.05 10.84 2.08
N LEU A 738 5.02 10.27 2.72
CA LEU A 738 3.63 10.45 2.30
C LEU A 738 3.20 11.92 2.41
N MET A 739 3.64 12.65 3.45
CA MET A 739 3.37 14.09 3.54
C MET A 739 4.06 14.87 2.43
N HIS A 740 5.30 14.56 2.05
CA HIS A 740 5.95 15.13 0.86
C HIS A 740 5.19 14.80 -0.43
N GLN A 741 4.70 13.58 -0.56
CA GLN A 741 3.97 13.12 -1.74
C GLN A 741 2.62 13.84 -1.92
N TYR A 742 1.87 14.04 -0.83
CA TYR A 742 0.51 14.59 -0.88
C TYR A 742 0.43 16.09 -0.56
N TRP A 743 1.49 16.72 -0.05
CA TRP A 743 1.47 18.15 0.27
C TRP A 743 1.15 19.00 -0.97
N GLY A 744 0.14 19.87 -0.84
CA GLY A 744 -0.41 20.70 -1.91
C GLY A 744 -1.50 20.01 -2.75
N ASN A 745 -1.77 18.74 -2.51
CA ASN A 745 -2.80 17.95 -3.20
C ASN A 745 -3.58 17.03 -2.26
N LEU A 746 -3.50 17.21 -0.94
CA LEU A 746 -4.16 16.31 0.00
C LEU A 746 -5.68 16.58 0.01
N ASP A 747 -6.44 15.56 -0.37
CA ASP A 747 -7.91 15.50 -0.30
C ASP A 747 -8.35 14.24 0.47
N ALA A 748 -9.65 13.99 0.60
CA ALA A 748 -10.15 12.82 1.33
C ALA A 748 -9.66 11.48 0.74
N PRO A 749 -9.71 11.23 -0.58
CA PRO A 749 -9.06 10.07 -1.20
C PRO A 749 -7.57 9.97 -0.88
N GLY A 750 -6.83 11.07 -0.92
CA GLY A 750 -5.41 11.12 -0.55
C GLY A 750 -5.18 10.72 0.91
N ALA A 751 -5.99 11.22 1.84
CA ALA A 751 -5.91 10.85 3.25
C ALA A 751 -6.25 9.37 3.50
N VAL A 752 -7.21 8.82 2.75
CA VAL A 752 -7.51 7.36 2.74
C VAL A 752 -6.28 6.57 2.28
N GLN A 753 -5.61 7.00 1.21
CA GLN A 753 -4.38 6.35 0.75
C GLN A 753 -3.24 6.47 1.77
N VAL A 754 -3.09 7.62 2.41
CA VAL A 754 -2.11 7.80 3.49
C VAL A 754 -2.36 6.78 4.61
N SER A 755 -3.62 6.61 5.04
CA SER A 755 -3.99 5.61 6.06
C SER A 755 -3.63 4.19 5.61
N ALA A 756 -3.92 3.85 4.36
CA ALA A 756 -3.69 2.52 3.78
C ALA A 756 -2.21 2.19 3.61
N VAL A 757 -1.46 3.07 2.95
CA VAL A 757 -0.03 2.88 2.65
C VAL A 757 0.80 2.95 3.93
N HIS A 758 0.44 3.83 4.88
CA HIS A 758 1.09 3.85 6.20
C HIS A 758 0.69 2.64 7.07
N GLY A 759 -0.35 1.90 6.68
CA GLY A 759 -0.89 0.78 7.44
C GLY A 759 -1.35 1.19 8.84
N THR A 760 -2.07 2.32 8.95
CA THR A 760 -2.58 2.87 10.21
C THR A 760 -4.10 2.95 10.16
N GLY A 761 -4.77 2.68 11.27
CA GLY A 761 -6.22 2.54 11.35
C GLY A 761 -6.63 1.08 11.19
N ASP A 762 -6.14 0.17 12.03
CA ASP A 762 -6.62 -1.21 12.00
C ASP A 762 -8.07 -1.37 12.51
N LEU A 763 -8.45 -0.70 13.61
CA LEU A 763 -9.73 -0.91 14.29
C LEU A 763 -10.79 0.10 13.83
N HIS A 764 -10.39 1.32 13.47
CA HIS A 764 -11.18 2.24 12.65
C HIS A 764 -10.32 3.38 12.11
N ALA A 765 -10.85 4.13 11.13
CA ALA A 765 -10.28 5.40 10.69
C ALA A 765 -11.38 6.37 10.27
N ALA A 766 -11.11 7.67 10.39
CA ALA A 766 -12.00 8.74 9.96
C ALA A 766 -11.21 9.92 9.36
N VAL A 767 -11.72 10.44 8.24
CA VAL A 767 -11.33 11.70 7.61
C VAL A 767 -12.49 12.68 7.73
N TYR A 768 -12.20 13.86 8.29
CA TYR A 768 -13.13 14.99 8.31
C TYR A 768 -12.84 15.84 7.08
N ASP A 769 -13.74 15.80 6.11
CA ASP A 769 -13.65 16.53 4.85
C ASP A 769 -14.64 17.69 4.86
N TYR A 770 -14.20 18.81 5.42
CA TYR A 770 -15.06 19.99 5.58
C TYR A 770 -15.42 20.63 4.23
N ALA A 771 -14.57 20.49 3.22
CA ALA A 771 -14.83 21.04 1.89
C ALA A 771 -16.08 20.42 1.23
N ASN A 772 -16.35 19.15 1.53
CA ASN A 772 -17.47 18.41 0.98
C ASN A 772 -18.59 18.15 2.01
N ASP A 773 -18.54 18.77 3.20
CA ASP A 773 -19.48 18.53 4.30
C ASP A 773 -19.61 17.02 4.66
N GLN A 774 -18.49 16.30 4.69
CA GLN A 774 -18.46 14.83 4.85
C GLN A 774 -17.59 14.35 6.02
N MET A 775 -18.03 13.26 6.63
CA MET A 775 -17.20 12.39 7.46
C MET A 775 -16.95 11.08 6.71
N VAL A 776 -15.73 10.84 6.26
CA VAL A 776 -15.35 9.60 5.57
C VAL A 776 -14.77 8.63 6.58
N ILE A 777 -15.36 7.44 6.72
CA ILE A 777 -14.98 6.47 7.74
C ILE A 777 -14.67 5.10 7.16
N SER A 778 -13.84 4.33 7.86
CA SER A 778 -13.71 2.90 7.64
C SER A 778 -13.63 2.13 8.95
N VAL A 779 -14.13 0.91 8.91
CA VAL A 779 -14.14 -0.06 10.01
C VAL A 779 -13.76 -1.45 9.45
N PRO A 780 -13.30 -2.38 10.30
CA PRO A 780 -12.88 -3.70 9.84
C PRO A 780 -14.02 -4.45 9.15
N THR A 781 -13.71 -5.11 8.04
CA THR A 781 -14.68 -5.94 7.31
C THR A 781 -14.36 -7.41 7.48
N PHE A 782 -15.36 -8.22 7.81
CA PHE A 782 -15.20 -9.68 7.84
C PHE A 782 -15.36 -10.25 6.42
N VAL A 783 -14.30 -10.86 5.88
CA VAL A 783 -14.24 -11.42 4.52
C VAL A 783 -13.51 -12.76 4.58
N ASP A 784 -14.06 -13.78 3.92
CA ASP A 784 -13.46 -15.12 3.78
C ASP A 784 -12.99 -15.77 5.10
N GLY A 785 -13.75 -15.57 6.18
CA GLY A 785 -13.48 -16.16 7.48
C GLY A 785 -12.45 -15.40 8.33
N SER A 786 -11.99 -14.22 7.89
CA SER A 786 -11.02 -13.39 8.62
C SER A 786 -11.43 -11.91 8.66
N TRP A 787 -10.90 -11.18 9.63
CA TRP A 787 -11.07 -9.73 9.71
C TRP A 787 -10.00 -9.02 8.89
N ARG A 788 -10.44 -8.18 7.96
CA ARG A 788 -9.59 -7.22 7.26
C ARG A 788 -9.56 -5.90 8.04
N PRO A 789 -8.38 -5.29 8.28
CA PRO A 789 -8.28 -4.03 9.01
C PRO A 789 -9.00 -2.88 8.29
N ALA A 790 -9.39 -1.84 9.03
CA ALA A 790 -10.14 -0.70 8.49
C ALA A 790 -9.38 0.03 7.38
N HIS A 791 -8.07 0.30 7.56
CA HIS A 791 -7.25 0.96 6.54
C HIS A 791 -7.15 0.18 5.22
N ALA A 792 -7.41 -1.13 5.24
CA ALA A 792 -7.47 -1.99 4.06
C ALA A 792 -8.91 -2.36 3.66
N SER A 793 -9.92 -1.81 4.31
CA SER A 793 -11.34 -2.08 4.06
C SER A 793 -12.00 -0.91 3.30
N PRO A 794 -13.19 -1.10 2.71
CA PRO A 794 -13.90 -0.03 2.03
C PRO A 794 -14.13 1.18 2.95
N TRP A 795 -14.09 2.37 2.36
CA TRP A 795 -14.39 3.63 3.03
C TRP A 795 -15.77 4.16 2.62
N PHE A 796 -16.42 4.82 3.57
CA PHE A 796 -17.79 5.29 3.46
C PHE A 796 -17.89 6.76 3.81
N SER A 797 -18.45 7.59 2.94
CA SER A 797 -18.75 8.98 3.22
C SER A 797 -20.12 9.10 3.90
N MET A 798 -20.20 9.85 4.99
CA MET A 798 -21.44 10.28 5.63
C MET A 798 -21.63 11.78 5.42
N ASP A 799 -22.77 12.17 4.87
CA ASP A 799 -23.17 13.58 4.77
C ASP A 799 -23.45 14.15 6.17
N THR A 800 -22.75 15.22 6.53
CA THR A 800 -22.89 15.86 7.84
C THR A 800 -24.29 16.43 8.07
N LYS A 801 -25.01 16.89 7.04
CA LYS A 801 -26.41 17.33 7.15
C LYS A 801 -27.31 16.21 7.65
N TRP A 802 -27.04 14.97 7.24
CA TRP A 802 -27.74 13.80 7.77
C TRP A 802 -27.31 13.48 9.19
N LEU A 803 -26.01 13.58 9.51
CA LEU A 803 -25.50 13.41 10.87
C LEU A 803 -26.18 14.35 11.88
N TRP A 804 -26.51 15.58 11.46
CA TRP A 804 -27.17 16.59 12.31
C TRP A 804 -28.69 16.50 12.34
N ASP A 805 -29.31 15.96 11.29
CA ASP A 805 -30.75 15.75 11.23
C ASP A 805 -31.09 14.49 10.40
N PRO A 806 -31.63 13.43 11.03
CA PRO A 806 -31.95 12.19 10.34
C PRO A 806 -33.02 12.35 9.25
N SER A 807 -33.78 13.45 9.23
CA SER A 807 -34.76 13.74 8.16
C SER A 807 -34.13 14.06 6.80
N ASN A 808 -32.81 14.28 6.76
CA ASN A 808 -32.04 14.47 5.52
C ASN A 808 -31.61 13.16 4.85
N ALA A 809 -32.01 11.99 5.38
CA ALA A 809 -31.68 10.70 4.79
C ALA A 809 -32.09 10.60 3.31
N GLY A 810 -31.13 10.30 2.42
CA GLY A 810 -31.38 10.08 1.00
C GLY A 810 -31.59 11.35 0.17
N ARG A 811 -31.38 12.54 0.72
CA ARG A 811 -31.26 13.79 -0.05
C ARG A 811 -29.80 13.96 -0.48
N ALA A 812 -29.39 13.23 -1.52
CA ALA A 812 -28.17 13.60 -2.22
C ALA A 812 -28.48 14.92 -2.97
N ASP A 813 -27.74 15.99 -2.67
CA ASP A 813 -27.80 17.24 -3.43
C ASP A 813 -27.27 17.04 -4.87
#